data_AF-A0A164ZJN3-F1
#
_entry.id   AF-A0A164ZJN3-F1
#
_cell.length_a   1.000
_cell.length_b   1.000
_cell.length_c   1.000
_cell.angle_alpha   90.00
_cell.angle_beta   90.00
_cell.angle_gamma   90.00
#
_symmetry.space_group_name_H-M   'P 1'
#
loop_
_entity.id
_entity.type
_entity.pdbx_description
1 polymer ?
#
loop_
_entity_poly.entity_id
_entity_poly.type
_entity_poly.pdbx_seq_one_letter_code
_entity_poly.pdbx_strand_id
1 'polypeptide(L)'
;MQDKESSEDDDDDDLGWLPCFPHVLTASMSNFLFGFHIGVMNGPIVAIAHELGFEGNTILEGLVVSIFIAGAFLGGITSSSLVDKLGCRRTLQLATIPLIVGAILSAQAHGLDELLLGRFLVGLGIGVNTVLVSIYISEVSPTKYRGSLGSLCQIGTCTGIIVSLFLGIFSENDSSWWRTMLYISSLPGFALVTGMQFAVESPRWLCKAGRLDDAELVIRNLWGSSKVEKAMEEFQSVIKTDGGDLHSRWSELLEEPNSKVAFIGGALFLLQQFAGINGVLYFSSLTFHDVGITSSALASLCVGVTNFAGALGALYLIDRQGRQRLLIGSYMGMAISMFLVVYAISFPMDEVLSHNLSILGTLMYIFTFAIGAGPATGLIIPELSSSRTRGKIMSFSFSVHWVCNFLIGLFFLDLVKTFGVAPVYASFGSVSLLAAAFSSRYIVETKGRSLEEIEMSLNLNFPPKENMGSSGESLMMMSVIGAGDATAGDIESPPPPQQQRQRSSHSLELSATAARSLEEGDSIKRNENEDDTDDDHIVPLLMQPIPLFEIAFARCTVMAIISFVWLKKSGYPVFGPANVRKLLVSRAVVGYISLMSFIYCMQRLPLSQAIVLSFTTPIMASVAARFILHEKIKIAELGGLACSFFGVLFIFHSMFIAQGGMVKVGQASDSIVRETDQTYGLVIGLFSSVLGGISYCLVRAGAKASDQPV
;
A
#
# COMPACT_ATOMS: atom_id res chain seq x y z
N MET A 1 -55.46 28.85 -20.88
CA MET A 1 -54.53 28.80 -22.04
C MET A 1 -53.28 29.59 -21.66
N GLN A 2 -52.56 29.08 -20.66
CA GLN A 2 -51.42 29.72 -20.00
C GLN A 2 -50.80 28.65 -19.09
N ASP A 3 -50.18 27.64 -19.71
CA ASP A 3 -49.55 26.47 -19.06
C ASP A 3 -48.56 25.84 -20.08
N LYS A 4 -47.70 26.68 -20.67
CA LYS A 4 -46.76 26.25 -21.72
C LYS A 4 -45.60 27.21 -21.97
N GLU A 5 -44.92 27.63 -20.91
CA GLU A 5 -43.80 28.59 -20.96
C GLU A 5 -42.83 28.34 -19.79
N SER A 6 -42.22 27.15 -19.73
CA SER A 6 -41.25 26.76 -18.69
C SER A 6 -40.44 25.49 -19.05
N SER A 7 -40.13 25.27 -20.33
CA SER A 7 -39.44 24.04 -20.81
C SER A 7 -38.49 24.26 -21.98
N GLU A 8 -37.98 25.48 -22.16
CA GLU A 8 -37.10 25.88 -23.27
C GLU A 8 -36.01 26.84 -22.74
N ASP A 9 -35.12 26.35 -21.86
CA ASP A 9 -34.00 27.10 -21.26
C ASP A 9 -32.80 26.18 -20.86
N ASP A 10 -32.79 24.90 -21.29
CA ASP A 10 -31.93 23.82 -20.73
C ASP A 10 -30.82 23.35 -21.70
N ASP A 11 -30.51 24.17 -22.72
CA ASP A 11 -29.45 23.96 -23.73
C ASP A 11 -28.50 25.19 -23.86
N ASP A 12 -28.55 26.14 -22.92
CA ASP A 12 -27.54 27.21 -22.79
C ASP A 12 -26.26 26.64 -22.13
N ASP A 13 -25.08 27.08 -22.58
CA ASP A 13 -23.79 26.40 -22.33
C ASP A 13 -23.54 26.12 -20.81
N ASP A 14 -23.60 24.86 -20.38
CA ASP A 14 -23.31 24.44 -18.99
C ASP A 14 -21.81 24.54 -18.66
N LEU A 15 -21.39 25.78 -18.49
CA LEU A 15 -20.07 26.23 -18.04
C LEU A 15 -19.93 26.16 -16.52
N GLY A 16 -20.75 25.33 -15.82
CA GLY A 16 -20.71 25.18 -14.36
C GLY A 16 -19.39 24.63 -13.80
N TRP A 17 -18.47 24.19 -14.67
CA TRP A 17 -17.09 23.83 -14.34
C TRP A 17 -16.11 25.02 -14.38
N LEU A 18 -16.43 26.09 -15.12
CA LEU A 18 -15.51 27.19 -15.43
C LEU A 18 -15.01 27.96 -14.19
N PRO A 19 -15.83 28.28 -13.16
CA PRO A 19 -15.34 28.94 -11.94
C PRO A 19 -14.38 28.06 -11.13
N CYS A 20 -14.58 26.74 -11.18
CA CYS A 20 -13.76 25.76 -10.45
C CYS A 20 -12.44 25.44 -11.17
N PHE A 21 -12.41 25.56 -12.51
CA PHE A 21 -11.28 25.19 -13.36
C PHE A 21 -9.93 25.81 -12.96
N PRO A 22 -9.76 27.14 -12.78
CA PRO A 22 -8.46 27.72 -12.45
C PRO A 22 -7.94 27.23 -11.09
N HIS A 23 -8.83 26.98 -10.13
CA HIS A 23 -8.49 26.47 -8.81
C HIS A 23 -8.03 25.01 -8.86
N VAL A 24 -8.75 24.16 -9.61
CA VAL A 24 -8.38 22.76 -9.85
C VAL A 24 -7.06 22.67 -10.63
N LEU A 25 -6.91 23.44 -11.71
CA LEU A 25 -5.70 23.47 -12.54
C LEU A 25 -4.46 23.88 -11.71
N THR A 26 -4.61 24.87 -10.82
CA THR A 26 -3.55 25.28 -9.90
C THR A 26 -3.15 24.13 -8.98
N ALA A 27 -4.09 23.44 -8.34
CA ALA A 27 -3.80 22.28 -7.50
C ALA A 27 -3.16 21.12 -8.30
N SER A 28 -3.65 20.86 -9.52
CA SER A 28 -3.09 19.86 -10.44
C SER A 28 -1.63 20.13 -10.84
N MET A 29 -1.12 21.36 -10.71
CA MET A 29 0.30 21.67 -10.89
C MET A 29 1.21 20.89 -9.92
N SER A 30 0.71 20.45 -8.76
CA SER A 30 1.51 19.56 -7.90
C SER A 30 1.63 18.13 -8.44
N ASN A 31 0.68 17.67 -9.26
CA ASN A 31 0.82 16.39 -9.95
C ASN A 31 1.84 16.50 -11.09
N PHE A 32 1.93 17.66 -11.75
CA PHE A 32 3.04 17.96 -12.66
C PHE A 32 4.39 17.87 -11.95
N LEU A 33 4.54 18.50 -10.77
CA LEU A 33 5.77 18.40 -9.97
C LEU A 33 6.08 16.96 -9.55
N PHE A 34 5.07 16.18 -9.16
CA PHE A 34 5.23 14.76 -8.85
C PHE A 34 5.74 13.96 -10.06
N GLY A 35 5.10 14.09 -11.23
CA GLY A 35 5.53 13.44 -12.45
C GLY A 35 6.93 13.86 -12.90
N PHE A 36 7.27 15.14 -12.75
CA PHE A 36 8.61 15.66 -13.04
C PHE A 36 9.66 15.01 -12.12
N HIS A 37 9.42 14.99 -10.80
CA HIS A 37 10.39 14.44 -9.84
C HIS A 37 10.49 12.91 -9.83
N ILE A 38 9.56 12.20 -10.48
CA ILE A 38 9.75 10.80 -10.93
C ILE A 38 10.75 10.77 -12.11
N GLY A 39 10.47 11.50 -13.20
CA GLY A 39 11.26 11.41 -14.44
C GLY A 39 12.70 11.95 -14.32
N VAL A 40 12.94 12.93 -13.44
CA VAL A 40 14.17 13.75 -13.44
C VAL A 40 15.45 12.99 -13.09
N MET A 41 15.35 11.85 -12.42
CA MET A 41 16.50 11.02 -12.07
C MET A 41 16.86 10.01 -13.17
N ASN A 42 15.92 9.61 -14.03
CA ASN A 42 16.07 8.44 -14.90
C ASN A 42 17.15 8.60 -15.98
N GLY A 43 17.38 9.82 -16.47
CA GLY A 43 18.48 10.12 -17.39
C GLY A 43 19.82 10.38 -16.67
N PRO A 44 19.90 11.41 -15.82
CA PRO A 44 21.20 11.92 -15.35
C PRO A 44 21.84 11.14 -14.18
N ILE A 45 21.24 10.05 -13.66
CA ILE A 45 21.78 9.38 -12.45
C ILE A 45 23.26 8.99 -12.55
N VAL A 46 23.73 8.55 -13.73
CA VAL A 46 25.13 8.19 -13.96
C VAL A 46 26.04 9.43 -13.95
N ALA A 47 25.62 10.53 -14.60
CA ALA A 47 26.35 11.79 -14.59
C ALA A 47 26.46 12.39 -13.17
N ILE A 48 25.36 12.30 -12.40
CA ILE A 48 25.31 12.70 -10.99
C ILE A 48 26.28 11.84 -10.15
N ALA A 49 26.30 10.53 -10.36
CA ALA A 49 27.16 9.61 -9.62
C ALA A 49 28.66 9.84 -9.94
N HIS A 50 29.00 10.12 -11.20
CA HIS A 50 30.35 10.49 -11.62
C HIS A 50 30.78 11.86 -11.04
N GLU A 51 29.94 12.90 -11.14
CA GLU A 51 30.27 14.25 -10.64
C GLU A 51 30.39 14.29 -9.10
N LEU A 52 29.56 13.54 -8.38
CA LEU A 52 29.55 13.50 -6.91
C LEU A 52 30.37 12.34 -6.31
N GLY A 53 31.13 11.61 -7.14
CA GLY A 53 32.14 10.63 -6.70
C GLY A 53 31.59 9.35 -6.07
N PHE A 54 30.39 8.90 -6.45
CA PHE A 54 29.79 7.64 -5.99
C PHE A 54 29.45 6.63 -7.11
N GLU A 55 29.91 6.90 -8.35
CA GLU A 55 29.76 6.04 -9.53
C GLU A 55 30.11 4.57 -9.27
N GLY A 56 29.23 3.66 -9.73
CA GLY A 56 29.43 2.21 -9.59
C GLY A 56 29.02 1.67 -8.21
N ASN A 57 28.69 2.54 -7.24
CA ASN A 57 28.05 2.14 -6.00
C ASN A 57 26.53 2.15 -6.17
N THR A 58 26.01 1.07 -6.75
CA THR A 58 24.57 0.86 -7.05
C THR A 58 23.67 0.99 -5.82
N ILE A 59 24.19 0.78 -4.60
CA ILE A 59 23.46 0.97 -3.35
C ILE A 59 23.22 2.47 -3.09
N LEU A 60 24.20 3.33 -3.39
CA LEU A 60 24.07 4.78 -3.21
C LEU A 60 23.23 5.42 -4.33
N GLU A 61 23.38 4.96 -5.57
CA GLU A 61 22.49 5.33 -6.68
C GLU A 61 21.02 4.97 -6.36
N GLY A 62 20.78 3.75 -5.87
CA GLY A 62 19.47 3.31 -5.40
C GLY A 62 18.95 4.11 -4.19
N LEU A 63 19.83 4.58 -3.30
CA LEU A 63 19.47 5.42 -2.16
C LEU A 63 19.01 6.82 -2.61
N VAL A 64 19.67 7.44 -3.60
CA VAL A 64 19.28 8.74 -4.18
C VAL A 64 17.88 8.71 -4.81
N VAL A 65 17.52 7.59 -5.44
CA VAL A 65 16.18 7.39 -6.00
C VAL A 65 15.15 7.09 -4.91
N SER A 66 15.47 6.23 -3.94
CA SER A 66 14.51 5.73 -2.94
C SER A 66 14.27 6.63 -1.72
N ILE A 67 15.24 7.49 -1.33
CA ILE A 67 15.08 8.43 -0.21
C ILE A 67 13.92 9.42 -0.44
N PHE A 68 13.63 9.73 -1.72
CA PHE A 68 12.46 10.48 -2.16
C PHE A 68 11.15 9.77 -1.79
N ILE A 69 11.07 8.45 -1.95
CA ILE A 69 9.88 7.65 -1.59
C ILE A 69 9.71 7.60 -0.06
N ALA A 70 10.81 7.51 0.69
CA ALA A 70 10.77 7.59 2.16
C ALA A 70 10.26 8.96 2.66
N GLY A 71 10.69 10.05 2.02
CA GLY A 71 10.12 11.38 2.26
C GLY A 71 8.63 11.44 1.93
N ALA A 72 8.22 10.89 0.78
CA ALA A 72 6.82 10.90 0.34
C ALA A 72 5.89 10.08 1.25
N PHE A 73 6.38 8.96 1.81
CA PHE A 73 5.68 8.20 2.85
C PHE A 73 5.43 9.05 4.11
N LEU A 74 6.47 9.73 4.61
CA LEU A 74 6.36 10.57 5.82
C LEU A 74 5.46 11.80 5.59
N GLY A 75 5.53 12.41 4.40
CA GLY A 75 4.62 13.46 3.96
C GLY A 75 3.18 12.97 3.90
N GLY A 76 2.95 11.80 3.30
CA GLY A 76 1.65 11.15 3.21
C GLY A 76 0.99 10.96 4.58
N ILE A 77 1.71 10.43 5.57
CA ILE A 77 1.20 10.25 6.94
C ILE A 77 0.86 11.59 7.61
N THR A 78 1.77 12.57 7.54
CA THR A 78 1.61 13.85 8.26
C THR A 78 0.51 14.73 7.65
N SER A 79 0.24 14.60 6.36
CA SER A 79 -0.72 15.41 5.59
C SER A 79 -2.09 15.60 6.26
N SER A 80 -2.73 14.52 6.73
CA SER A 80 -4.01 14.56 7.47
C SER A 80 -4.02 15.55 8.63
N SER A 81 -2.93 15.59 9.40
CA SER A 81 -2.83 16.38 10.63
C SER A 81 -2.51 17.85 10.36
N LEU A 82 -2.02 18.17 9.15
CA LEU A 82 -1.88 19.55 8.68
C LEU A 82 -3.20 20.05 8.06
N VAL A 83 -3.83 19.27 7.18
CA VAL A 83 -5.07 19.69 6.50
C VAL A 83 -6.24 19.90 7.47
N ASP A 84 -6.40 19.04 8.48
CA ASP A 84 -7.39 19.23 9.56
C ASP A 84 -7.20 20.60 10.29
N LYS A 85 -5.95 21.07 10.43
CA LYS A 85 -5.60 22.29 11.19
C LYS A 85 -5.56 23.57 10.36
N LEU A 86 -5.13 23.49 9.10
CA LEU A 86 -4.72 24.65 8.30
C LEU A 86 -5.57 24.85 7.04
N GLY A 87 -6.39 23.87 6.66
CA GLY A 87 -7.10 23.83 5.39
C GLY A 87 -6.24 23.28 4.25
N CYS A 88 -6.87 22.99 3.10
CA CYS A 88 -6.19 22.46 1.93
C CYS A 88 -5.26 23.50 1.30
N ARG A 89 -5.72 24.75 1.15
CA ARG A 89 -4.98 25.82 0.48
C ARG A 89 -3.64 26.09 1.16
N ARG A 90 -3.66 26.36 2.47
CA ARG A 90 -2.44 26.70 3.22
C ARG A 90 -1.49 25.52 3.33
N THR A 91 -2.01 24.30 3.47
CA THR A 91 -1.18 23.10 3.58
C THR A 91 -0.47 22.79 2.26
N LEU A 92 -1.14 22.90 1.11
CA LEU A 92 -0.50 22.77 -0.22
C LEU A 92 0.63 23.80 -0.40
N GLN A 93 0.44 25.04 0.06
CA GLN A 93 1.49 26.07 0.02
C GLN A 93 2.69 25.70 0.91
N LEU A 94 2.44 25.35 2.17
CA LEU A 94 3.50 25.01 3.13
C LEU A 94 4.27 23.73 2.74
N ALA A 95 3.60 22.73 2.16
CA ALA A 95 4.23 21.51 1.66
C ALA A 95 5.04 21.73 0.36
N THR A 96 4.71 22.76 -0.43
CA THR A 96 5.49 23.09 -1.62
C THR A 96 6.79 23.86 -1.28
N ILE A 97 6.91 24.46 -0.08
CA ILE A 97 8.16 25.09 0.38
C ILE A 97 9.34 24.09 0.47
N PRO A 98 9.26 22.96 1.21
CA PRO A 98 10.34 21.98 1.23
C PRO A 98 10.57 21.31 -0.13
N LEU A 99 9.56 21.26 -1.01
CA LEU A 99 9.73 20.81 -2.39
C LEU A 99 10.67 21.74 -3.16
N ILE A 100 10.40 23.05 -3.16
CA ILE A 100 11.26 24.07 -3.79
C ILE A 100 12.66 24.07 -3.17
N VAL A 101 12.76 24.10 -1.84
CA VAL A 101 14.05 24.13 -1.12
C VAL A 101 14.86 22.86 -1.39
N GLY A 102 14.22 21.69 -1.39
CA GLY A 102 14.85 20.42 -1.69
C GLY A 102 15.32 20.31 -3.14
N ALA A 103 14.57 20.86 -4.09
CA ALA A 103 14.96 20.93 -5.51
C ALA A 103 16.18 21.82 -5.73
N ILE A 104 16.21 23.01 -5.13
CA ILE A 104 17.35 23.93 -5.17
C ILE A 104 18.57 23.30 -4.49
N LEU A 105 18.41 22.70 -3.30
CA LEU A 105 19.49 22.02 -2.59
C LEU A 105 20.05 20.84 -3.41
N SER A 106 19.19 20.06 -4.06
CA SER A 106 19.61 18.99 -4.97
C SER A 106 20.42 19.53 -6.15
N ALA A 107 20.00 20.66 -6.76
CA ALA A 107 20.71 21.31 -7.86
C ALA A 107 22.07 21.91 -7.43
N GLN A 108 22.20 22.28 -6.15
CA GLN A 108 23.38 22.89 -5.54
C GLN A 108 24.30 21.90 -4.80
N ALA A 109 23.98 20.61 -4.80
CA ALA A 109 24.74 19.60 -4.07
C ALA A 109 26.20 19.49 -4.58
N HIS A 110 27.17 19.54 -3.67
CA HIS A 110 28.59 19.27 -3.92
C HIS A 110 29.02 17.90 -3.38
N GLY A 111 28.12 17.20 -2.68
CA GLY A 111 28.32 15.84 -2.20
C GLY A 111 27.00 15.09 -2.02
N LEU A 112 27.10 13.78 -1.79
CA LEU A 112 25.94 12.89 -1.71
C LEU A 112 24.93 13.32 -0.62
N ASP A 113 25.38 13.71 0.56
CA ASP A 113 24.49 14.03 1.70
C ASP A 113 23.56 15.22 1.42
N GLU A 114 24.05 16.23 0.69
CA GLU A 114 23.26 17.39 0.27
C GLU A 114 22.18 16.99 -0.74
N LEU A 115 22.53 16.10 -1.69
CA LEU A 115 21.59 15.53 -2.66
C LEU A 115 20.54 14.65 -1.97
N LEU A 116 20.93 13.80 -1.03
CA LEU A 116 20.01 12.95 -0.26
C LEU A 116 19.03 13.77 0.56
N LEU A 117 19.51 14.81 1.25
CA LEU A 117 18.65 15.74 1.99
C LEU A 117 17.70 16.51 1.05
N GLY A 118 18.19 16.97 -0.10
CA GLY A 118 17.38 17.62 -1.12
C GLY A 118 16.26 16.71 -1.66
N ARG A 119 16.60 15.47 -2.04
CA ARG A 119 15.64 14.46 -2.51
C ARG A 119 14.63 14.05 -1.43
N PHE A 120 15.04 13.98 -0.16
CA PHE A 120 14.14 13.73 0.96
C PHE A 120 13.10 14.85 1.14
N LEU A 121 13.53 16.13 1.08
CA LEU A 121 12.66 17.29 1.21
C LEU A 121 11.67 17.42 0.03
N VAL A 122 12.12 17.12 -1.20
CA VAL A 122 11.25 16.97 -2.39
C VAL A 122 10.19 15.89 -2.16
N GLY A 123 10.60 14.74 -1.63
CA GLY A 123 9.71 13.64 -1.27
C GLY A 123 8.65 14.08 -0.25
N LEU A 124 9.08 14.71 0.85
CA LEU A 124 8.20 15.18 1.92
C LEU A 124 7.09 16.11 1.40
N GLY A 125 7.42 17.07 0.54
CA GLY A 125 6.46 17.97 -0.07
C GLY A 125 5.49 17.28 -1.01
N ILE A 126 6.00 16.40 -1.89
CA ILE A 126 5.17 15.61 -2.82
C ILE A 126 4.20 14.70 -2.07
N GLY A 127 4.66 14.00 -1.02
CA GLY A 127 3.83 13.08 -0.24
C GLY A 127 2.63 13.74 0.44
N VAL A 128 2.79 14.98 0.91
CA VAL A 128 1.66 15.79 1.41
C VAL A 128 0.74 16.19 0.25
N ASN A 129 1.30 16.71 -0.84
CA ASN A 129 0.50 17.25 -1.93
C ASN A 129 -0.31 16.17 -2.68
N THR A 130 0.21 14.96 -2.88
CA THR A 130 -0.55 13.88 -3.56
C THR A 130 -1.80 13.49 -2.77
N VAL A 131 -1.75 13.52 -1.44
CA VAL A 131 -2.94 13.34 -0.59
C VAL A 131 -3.90 14.52 -0.75
N LEU A 132 -3.39 15.75 -0.67
CA LEU A 132 -4.24 16.95 -0.61
C LEU A 132 -4.89 17.34 -1.93
N VAL A 133 -4.26 17.15 -3.08
CA VAL A 133 -4.86 17.54 -4.37
C VAL A 133 -6.12 16.71 -4.65
N SER A 134 -6.09 15.40 -4.38
CA SER A 134 -7.29 14.54 -4.49
C SER A 134 -8.43 14.97 -3.55
N ILE A 135 -8.12 15.41 -2.32
CA ILE A 135 -9.11 15.93 -1.37
C ILE A 135 -9.67 17.27 -1.88
N TYR A 136 -8.79 18.21 -2.19
CA TYR A 136 -9.16 19.55 -2.63
C TYR A 136 -10.05 19.52 -3.88
N ILE A 137 -9.72 18.69 -4.86
CA ILE A 137 -10.52 18.56 -6.08
C ILE A 137 -11.87 17.88 -5.81
N SER A 138 -11.94 16.86 -4.95
CA SER A 138 -13.23 16.23 -4.61
C SER A 138 -14.17 17.19 -3.87
N GLU A 139 -13.61 18.09 -3.05
CA GLU A 139 -14.36 19.02 -2.19
C GLU A 139 -14.71 20.37 -2.86
N VAL A 140 -13.92 20.83 -3.84
CA VAL A 140 -14.15 22.07 -4.62
C VAL A 140 -14.97 21.82 -5.89
N SER A 141 -14.87 20.64 -6.52
CA SER A 141 -15.50 20.40 -7.82
C SER A 141 -17.02 20.16 -7.72
N PRO A 142 -17.82 20.68 -8.68
CA PRO A 142 -19.25 20.37 -8.77
C PRO A 142 -19.46 18.88 -9.09
N THR A 143 -20.48 18.26 -8.49
CA THR A 143 -20.78 16.83 -8.63
C THR A 143 -20.87 16.33 -10.09
N LYS A 144 -21.35 17.16 -11.04
CA LYS A 144 -21.43 16.81 -12.48
C LYS A 144 -20.06 16.67 -13.16
N TYR A 145 -19.05 17.40 -12.69
CA TYR A 145 -17.75 17.57 -13.35
C TYR A 145 -16.54 17.09 -12.53
N ARG A 146 -16.76 16.61 -11.29
CA ARG A 146 -15.72 16.13 -10.36
C ARG A 146 -14.79 15.08 -10.97
N GLY A 147 -15.29 14.23 -11.88
CA GLY A 147 -14.47 13.22 -12.55
C GLY A 147 -13.49 13.85 -13.54
N SER A 148 -14.00 14.65 -14.46
CA SER A 148 -13.21 15.34 -15.48
C SER A 148 -12.17 16.28 -14.87
N LEU A 149 -12.57 17.04 -13.84
CA LEU A 149 -11.68 17.90 -13.06
C LEU A 149 -10.62 17.09 -12.29
N GLY A 150 -10.93 15.88 -11.82
CA GLY A 150 -9.96 14.96 -11.22
C GLY A 150 -8.99 14.30 -12.21
N SER A 151 -9.40 14.06 -13.46
CA SER A 151 -8.49 13.55 -14.51
C SER A 151 -7.34 14.52 -14.81
N LEU A 152 -7.48 15.81 -14.49
CA LEU A 152 -6.38 16.79 -14.56
C LEU A 152 -5.20 16.43 -13.65
N CYS A 153 -5.39 15.62 -12.59
CA CYS A 153 -4.29 15.05 -11.81
C CYS A 153 -3.41 14.14 -12.66
N GLN A 154 -4.00 13.14 -13.33
CA GLN A 154 -3.24 12.19 -14.17
C GLN A 154 -2.60 12.92 -15.35
N ILE A 155 -3.33 13.84 -16.00
CA ILE A 155 -2.79 14.68 -17.09
C ILE A 155 -1.60 15.50 -16.60
N GLY A 156 -1.66 16.07 -15.40
CA GLY A 156 -0.54 16.75 -14.74
C GLY A 156 0.67 15.84 -14.60
N THR A 157 0.50 14.67 -13.97
CA THR A 157 1.58 13.66 -13.80
C THR A 157 2.20 13.25 -15.13
N CYS A 158 1.39 12.94 -16.14
CA CYS A 158 1.88 12.53 -17.45
C CYS A 158 2.66 13.67 -18.14
N THR A 159 2.17 14.90 -18.09
CA THR A 159 2.90 16.07 -18.64
C THR A 159 4.23 16.29 -17.91
N GLY A 160 4.25 16.15 -16.57
CA GLY A 160 5.46 16.26 -15.76
C GLY A 160 6.54 15.24 -16.15
N ILE A 161 6.14 13.97 -16.35
CA ILE A 161 7.03 12.91 -16.83
C ILE A 161 7.56 13.24 -18.23
N ILE A 162 6.70 13.63 -19.18
CA ILE A 162 7.12 13.95 -20.55
C ILE A 162 8.13 15.12 -20.57
N VAL A 163 7.83 16.22 -19.87
CA VAL A 163 8.72 17.39 -19.84
C VAL A 163 10.06 17.04 -19.19
N SER A 164 10.05 16.22 -18.13
CA SER A 164 11.28 15.80 -17.48
C SER A 164 12.13 14.85 -18.34
N LEU A 165 11.51 13.93 -19.09
CA LEU A 165 12.23 13.04 -20.01
C LEU A 165 12.80 13.81 -21.20
N PHE A 166 12.03 14.77 -21.74
CA PHE A 166 12.50 15.67 -22.80
C PHE A 166 13.70 16.52 -22.37
N LEU A 167 13.70 17.04 -21.14
CA LEU A 167 14.84 17.75 -20.58
C LEU A 167 16.07 16.84 -20.34
N GLY A 168 15.84 15.54 -20.10
CA GLY A 168 16.90 14.53 -19.94
C GLY A 168 17.78 14.35 -21.17
N ILE A 169 17.21 14.49 -22.39
CA ILE A 169 17.94 14.37 -23.67
C ILE A 169 19.09 15.38 -23.77
N PHE A 170 18.93 16.58 -23.19
CA PHE A 170 19.97 17.59 -23.14
C PHE A 170 21.11 17.21 -22.18
N SER A 171 20.81 16.44 -21.12
CA SER A 171 21.81 15.93 -20.17
C SER A 171 22.62 14.74 -20.69
N GLU A 172 22.20 14.08 -21.78
CA GLU A 172 23.03 13.11 -22.51
C GLU A 172 24.16 13.81 -23.28
N ASN A 173 24.00 15.11 -23.59
CA ASN A 173 24.95 15.92 -24.35
C ASN A 173 25.85 16.80 -23.47
N ASP A 174 25.37 17.21 -22.29
CA ASP A 174 26.13 17.99 -21.30
C ASP A 174 25.96 17.39 -19.90
N SER A 175 27.05 16.83 -19.37
CA SER A 175 27.09 16.17 -18.06
C SER A 175 26.77 17.10 -16.88
N SER A 176 26.79 18.43 -17.06
CA SER A 176 26.43 19.40 -16.01
C SER A 176 24.93 19.77 -16.00
N TRP A 177 24.19 19.41 -17.05
CA TRP A 177 22.82 19.88 -17.29
C TRP A 177 21.79 19.38 -16.26
N TRP A 178 22.08 18.29 -15.54
CA TRP A 178 21.21 17.75 -14.49
C TRP A 178 20.90 18.78 -13.39
N ARG A 179 21.86 19.67 -13.08
CA ARG A 179 21.66 20.79 -12.14
C ARG A 179 20.58 21.74 -12.67
N THR A 180 20.64 22.08 -13.96
CA THR A 180 19.63 22.89 -14.67
C THR A 180 18.25 22.24 -14.65
N MET A 181 18.16 20.91 -14.85
CA MET A 181 16.89 20.17 -14.76
C MET A 181 16.24 20.30 -13.38
N LEU A 182 17.03 20.23 -12.31
CA LEU A 182 16.56 20.40 -10.93
C LEU A 182 16.19 21.85 -10.60
N TYR A 183 16.92 22.84 -11.10
CA TYR A 183 16.50 24.25 -11.02
C TYR A 183 15.16 24.49 -11.73
N ILE A 184 14.96 23.93 -12.94
CA ILE A 184 13.69 24.04 -13.68
C ILE A 184 12.51 23.45 -12.88
N SER A 185 12.72 22.35 -12.15
CA SER A 185 11.67 21.75 -11.29
C SER A 185 11.16 22.69 -10.17
N SER A 186 11.94 23.70 -9.79
CA SER A 186 11.55 24.67 -8.76
C SER A 186 10.50 25.69 -9.28
N LEU A 187 10.50 25.99 -10.58
CA LEU A 187 9.65 27.03 -11.19
C LEU A 187 8.14 26.71 -11.11
N PRO A 188 7.65 25.51 -11.45
CA PRO A 188 6.26 25.13 -11.20
C PRO A 188 5.92 25.10 -9.70
N GLY A 189 6.91 24.89 -8.81
CA GLY A 189 6.74 25.02 -7.36
C GLY A 189 6.39 26.44 -6.95
N PHE A 190 7.14 27.45 -7.43
CA PHE A 190 6.80 28.85 -7.22
C PHE A 190 5.44 29.23 -7.82
N ALA A 191 5.11 28.71 -9.01
CA ALA A 191 3.81 28.91 -9.64
C ALA A 191 2.66 28.30 -8.82
N LEU A 192 2.86 27.12 -8.21
CA LEU A 192 1.90 26.48 -7.32
C LEU A 192 1.70 27.29 -6.02
N VAL A 193 2.78 27.71 -5.34
CA VAL A 193 2.67 28.51 -4.10
C VAL A 193 1.94 29.84 -4.34
N THR A 194 2.27 30.53 -5.42
CA THR A 194 1.68 31.83 -5.78
C THR A 194 0.25 31.70 -6.31
N GLY A 195 -0.01 30.74 -7.21
CA GLY A 195 -1.36 30.44 -7.70
C GLY A 195 -2.32 30.07 -6.57
N MET A 196 -1.87 29.28 -5.59
CA MET A 196 -2.68 28.95 -4.41
C MET A 196 -2.98 30.16 -3.51
N GLN A 197 -2.38 31.35 -3.72
CA GLN A 197 -2.84 32.56 -3.03
C GLN A 197 -4.15 33.12 -3.61
N PHE A 198 -4.48 32.76 -4.85
CA PHE A 198 -5.74 33.12 -5.54
C PHE A 198 -6.74 31.95 -5.58
N ALA A 199 -6.32 30.76 -5.13
CA ALA A 199 -7.20 29.63 -4.90
C ALA A 199 -8.18 29.86 -3.74
N VAL A 200 -9.37 29.30 -3.85
CA VAL A 200 -10.31 29.19 -2.72
C VAL A 200 -9.79 28.20 -1.66
N GLU A 201 -10.43 28.18 -0.49
CA GLU A 201 -10.29 27.09 0.47
C GLU A 201 -11.48 26.13 0.32
N SER A 202 -11.35 24.87 0.77
CA SER A 202 -12.44 23.90 0.74
C SER A 202 -13.69 24.42 1.48
N PRO A 203 -14.88 24.47 0.84
CA PRO A 203 -16.13 24.84 1.52
C PRO A 203 -16.44 23.97 2.73
N ARG A 204 -16.13 22.68 2.62
CA ARG A 204 -16.37 21.68 3.67
C ARG A 204 -15.44 21.90 4.86
N TRP A 205 -14.17 22.25 4.61
CA TRP A 205 -13.25 22.66 5.69
C TRP A 205 -13.66 23.98 6.33
N LEU A 206 -14.13 24.98 5.57
CA LEU A 206 -14.62 26.25 6.11
C LEU A 206 -15.84 26.03 7.04
N CYS A 207 -16.81 25.21 6.65
CA CYS A 207 -17.91 24.80 7.53
C CYS A 207 -17.43 24.05 8.78
N LYS A 208 -16.52 23.07 8.63
CA LYS A 208 -15.91 22.34 9.77
C LYS A 208 -15.14 23.27 10.72
N ALA A 209 -14.56 24.35 10.21
CA ALA A 209 -13.88 25.39 10.99
C ALA A 209 -14.83 26.47 11.56
N GLY A 210 -16.15 26.33 11.41
CA GLY A 210 -17.15 27.28 11.89
C GLY A 210 -17.28 28.58 11.08
N ARG A 211 -16.58 28.68 9.93
CA ARG A 211 -16.56 29.87 9.07
C ARG A 211 -17.66 29.80 8.01
N LEU A 212 -18.90 29.84 8.47
CA LEU A 212 -20.08 29.63 7.62
C LEU A 212 -20.23 30.71 6.52
N ASP A 213 -20.02 31.98 6.84
CA ASP A 213 -20.14 33.09 5.89
C ASP A 213 -19.11 33.00 4.75
N ASP A 214 -17.87 32.61 5.08
CA ASP A 214 -16.81 32.34 4.09
C ASP A 214 -17.16 31.12 3.22
N ALA A 215 -17.70 30.06 3.82
CA ALA A 215 -18.12 28.87 3.09
C ALA A 215 -19.25 29.19 2.11
N GLU A 216 -20.25 29.97 2.54
CA GLU A 216 -21.37 30.41 1.71
C GLU A 216 -20.88 31.23 0.50
N LEU A 217 -19.98 32.20 0.73
CA LEU A 217 -19.38 33.02 -0.31
C LEU A 217 -18.60 32.17 -1.32
N VAL A 218 -17.82 31.19 -0.86
CA VAL A 218 -17.09 30.28 -1.75
C VAL A 218 -18.05 29.40 -2.56
N ILE A 219 -19.09 28.80 -1.94
CA ILE A 219 -20.10 27.99 -2.65
C ILE A 219 -20.81 28.83 -3.72
N ARG A 220 -21.23 30.05 -3.36
CA ARG A 220 -21.91 30.99 -4.27
C ARG A 220 -21.06 31.29 -5.51
N ASN A 221 -19.75 31.50 -5.32
CA ASN A 221 -18.81 31.78 -6.41
C ASN A 221 -18.42 30.55 -7.24
N LEU A 222 -18.36 29.35 -6.63
CA LEU A 222 -17.95 28.12 -7.32
C LEU A 222 -19.10 27.41 -8.07
N TRP A 223 -20.27 27.29 -7.43
CA TRP A 223 -21.36 26.40 -7.85
C TRP A 223 -22.66 27.14 -8.23
N GLY A 224 -22.71 28.44 -7.96
CA GLY A 224 -23.84 29.34 -8.23
C GLY A 224 -24.81 29.47 -7.06
N SER A 225 -25.43 30.65 -6.94
CA SER A 225 -26.33 31.03 -5.83
C SER A 225 -27.46 30.03 -5.56
N SER A 226 -28.02 29.40 -6.60
CA SER A 226 -29.12 28.44 -6.48
C SER A 226 -28.77 27.12 -5.77
N LYS A 227 -27.47 26.84 -5.55
CA LYS A 227 -27.01 25.62 -4.86
C LYS A 227 -26.51 25.89 -3.43
N VAL A 228 -26.47 27.16 -3.02
CA VAL A 228 -25.93 27.60 -1.73
C VAL A 228 -26.71 27.01 -0.56
N GLU A 229 -28.02 27.23 -0.52
CA GLU A 229 -28.89 26.85 0.60
C GLU A 229 -28.82 25.34 0.87
N LYS A 230 -29.12 24.52 -0.15
CA LYS A 230 -29.03 23.05 -0.07
C LYS A 230 -27.64 22.56 0.36
N ALA A 231 -26.55 23.12 -0.18
CA ALA A 231 -25.20 22.69 0.20
C ALA A 231 -24.85 23.05 1.65
N MET A 232 -25.30 24.22 2.13
CA MET A 232 -25.09 24.64 3.53
C MET A 232 -25.93 23.81 4.51
N GLU A 233 -27.16 23.43 4.14
CA GLU A 233 -27.97 22.47 4.92
C GLU A 233 -27.31 21.08 4.99
N GLU A 234 -26.87 20.53 3.85
CA GLU A 234 -26.15 19.25 3.80
C GLU A 234 -24.91 19.28 4.70
N PHE A 235 -24.04 20.28 4.57
CA PHE A 235 -22.82 20.39 5.38
C PHE A 235 -23.12 20.57 6.88
N GLN A 236 -24.14 21.35 7.24
CA GLN A 236 -24.54 21.49 8.65
C GLN A 236 -25.14 20.19 9.22
N SER A 237 -25.87 19.40 8.42
CA SER A 237 -26.46 18.14 8.87
C SER A 237 -25.39 17.11 9.23
N VAL A 238 -24.32 17.03 8.43
CA VAL A 238 -23.16 16.16 8.69
C VAL A 238 -22.41 16.63 9.94
N ILE A 239 -22.10 17.92 10.07
CA ILE A 239 -21.39 18.48 11.24
C ILE A 239 -22.18 18.28 12.56
N LYS A 240 -23.51 18.38 12.53
CA LYS A 240 -24.39 18.11 13.68
C LYS A 240 -24.40 16.61 14.05
N THR A 241 -24.26 15.72 13.08
CA THR A 241 -24.19 14.26 13.29
C THR A 241 -22.81 13.85 13.83
N ASP A 242 -21.74 14.44 13.30
CA ASP A 242 -20.34 14.15 13.68
C ASP A 242 -19.87 14.88 14.95
N GLY A 243 -20.72 15.68 15.61
CA GLY A 243 -20.43 16.24 16.93
C GLY A 243 -19.38 17.37 16.98
N GLY A 244 -19.08 18.02 15.84
CA GLY A 244 -18.33 19.28 15.79
C GLY A 244 -16.81 19.24 16.09
N ASP A 245 -16.24 18.09 16.45
CA ASP A 245 -14.81 17.95 16.77
C ASP A 245 -13.93 18.17 15.53
N LEU A 246 -13.11 19.24 15.50
CA LEU A 246 -12.18 19.49 14.39
C LEU A 246 -11.14 18.37 14.22
N HIS A 247 -10.72 17.74 15.32
CA HIS A 247 -9.70 16.70 15.34
C HIS A 247 -10.32 15.31 15.42
N SER A 248 -10.55 14.68 14.26
CA SER A 248 -10.70 13.23 14.23
C SER A 248 -9.41 12.55 14.72
N ARG A 249 -9.56 11.48 15.49
CA ARG A 249 -8.45 10.69 16.04
C ARG A 249 -8.04 9.59 15.07
N TRP A 250 -6.77 9.19 15.07
CA TRP A 250 -6.30 8.04 14.27
C TRP A 250 -6.98 6.70 14.64
N SER A 251 -7.61 6.63 15.81
CA SER A 251 -8.47 5.50 16.22
C SER A 251 -9.78 5.40 15.43
N GLU A 252 -10.30 6.48 14.86
CA GLU A 252 -11.59 6.49 14.15
C GLU A 252 -11.53 5.78 12.79
N LEU A 253 -10.33 5.63 12.21
CA LEU A 253 -10.07 4.72 11.08
C LEU A 253 -10.35 3.25 11.41
N LEU A 254 -10.40 2.90 12.70
CA LEU A 254 -10.55 1.54 13.18
C LEU A 254 -12.02 1.21 13.53
N GLU A 255 -12.92 2.17 13.31
CA GLU A 255 -14.34 2.12 13.65
C GLU A 255 -15.17 2.06 12.36
N GLU A 256 -16.26 1.30 12.40
CA GLU A 256 -17.18 1.12 11.27
C GLU A 256 -18.07 2.36 11.08
N PRO A 257 -18.31 2.84 9.84
CA PRO A 257 -17.91 2.25 8.55
C PRO A 257 -16.54 2.70 8.02
N ASN A 258 -15.85 3.64 8.68
CA ASN A 258 -14.59 4.22 8.20
C ASN A 258 -13.50 3.15 7.94
N SER A 259 -13.48 2.09 8.75
CA SER A 259 -12.62 0.90 8.58
C SER A 259 -12.81 0.19 7.24
N LYS A 260 -14.03 0.09 6.71
CA LYS A 260 -14.29 -0.49 5.37
C LYS A 260 -13.72 0.39 4.27
N VAL A 261 -13.90 1.71 4.38
CA VAL A 261 -13.40 2.66 3.37
C VAL A 261 -11.87 2.72 3.38
N ALA A 262 -11.26 2.73 4.57
CA ALA A 262 -9.80 2.62 4.72
C ALA A 262 -9.24 1.30 4.13
N PHE A 263 -9.93 0.17 4.36
CA PHE A 263 -9.56 -1.10 3.74
C PHE A 263 -9.69 -1.05 2.21
N ILE A 264 -10.78 -0.48 1.66
CA ILE A 264 -10.98 -0.32 0.22
C ILE A 264 -9.87 0.55 -0.40
N GLY A 265 -9.55 1.70 0.20
CA GLY A 265 -8.52 2.60 -0.32
C GLY A 265 -7.10 2.01 -0.28
N GLY A 266 -6.74 1.36 0.83
CA GLY A 266 -5.47 0.63 0.95
C GLY A 266 -5.39 -0.55 -0.04
N ALA A 267 -6.47 -1.33 -0.18
CA ALA A 267 -6.52 -2.45 -1.12
C ALA A 267 -6.44 -2.00 -2.57
N LEU A 268 -7.11 -0.90 -2.97
CA LEU A 268 -7.02 -0.34 -4.31
C LEU A 268 -5.58 0.04 -4.68
N PHE A 269 -4.87 0.77 -3.81
CA PHE A 269 -3.47 1.13 -4.10
C PHE A 269 -2.51 -0.06 -4.04
N LEU A 270 -2.72 -1.02 -3.13
CA LEU A 270 -1.95 -2.26 -3.12
C LEU A 270 -2.12 -3.01 -4.46
N LEU A 271 -3.36 -3.23 -4.88
CA LEU A 271 -3.68 -3.90 -6.15
C LEU A 271 -3.12 -3.13 -7.36
N GLN A 272 -3.19 -1.79 -7.34
CA GLN A 272 -2.62 -0.93 -8.39
C GLN A 272 -1.09 -1.08 -8.51
N GLN A 273 -0.38 -1.15 -7.38
CA GLN A 273 1.08 -1.31 -7.38
C GLN A 273 1.51 -2.73 -7.73
N PHE A 274 0.87 -3.76 -7.15
CA PHE A 274 1.14 -5.16 -7.46
C PHE A 274 0.65 -5.59 -8.86
N ALA A 275 -0.20 -4.81 -9.52
CA ALA A 275 -0.48 -4.94 -10.95
C ALA A 275 0.71 -4.54 -11.84
N GLY A 276 1.79 -3.97 -11.27
CA GLY A 276 3.10 -3.85 -11.90
C GLY A 276 3.46 -2.50 -12.51
N ILE A 277 2.61 -1.47 -12.40
CA ILE A 277 2.69 -0.27 -13.24
C ILE A 277 4.05 0.44 -13.20
N ASN A 278 4.64 0.62 -12.02
CA ASN A 278 5.92 1.31 -11.90
C ASN A 278 7.09 0.45 -12.40
N GLY A 279 7.02 -0.89 -12.27
CA GLY A 279 7.99 -1.79 -12.92
C GLY A 279 7.91 -1.70 -14.44
N VAL A 280 6.70 -1.79 -15.01
CA VAL A 280 6.48 -1.69 -16.46
C VAL A 280 6.88 -0.31 -17.00
N LEU A 281 6.61 0.78 -16.27
CA LEU A 281 7.03 2.12 -16.68
C LEU A 281 8.56 2.30 -16.62
N TYR A 282 9.19 2.00 -15.48
CA TYR A 282 10.63 2.26 -15.29
C TYR A 282 11.52 1.38 -16.17
N PHE A 283 11.12 0.13 -16.42
CA PHE A 283 11.92 -0.84 -17.18
C PHE A 283 11.44 -1.05 -18.62
N SER A 284 10.44 -0.27 -19.08
CA SER A 284 9.96 -0.27 -20.46
C SER A 284 11.07 -0.11 -21.49
N SER A 285 12.04 0.77 -21.25
CA SER A 285 13.16 1.06 -22.15
C SER A 285 14.01 -0.18 -22.49
N LEU A 286 14.15 -1.13 -21.56
CA LEU A 286 14.80 -2.42 -21.83
C LEU A 286 14.04 -3.22 -22.90
N THR A 287 12.70 -3.32 -22.74
CA THR A 287 11.82 -4.00 -23.71
C THR A 287 11.81 -3.34 -25.09
N PHE A 288 12.18 -2.06 -25.22
CA PHE A 288 12.36 -1.39 -26.52
C PHE A 288 13.78 -1.56 -27.09
N HIS A 289 14.80 -1.63 -26.24
CA HIS A 289 16.20 -1.82 -26.65
C HIS A 289 16.40 -3.17 -27.35
N ASP A 290 15.80 -4.25 -26.83
CA ASP A 290 15.86 -5.60 -27.40
C ASP A 290 15.24 -5.68 -28.82
N VAL A 291 14.44 -4.68 -29.22
CA VAL A 291 13.81 -4.57 -30.55
C VAL A 291 14.62 -3.67 -31.50
N GLY A 292 15.81 -3.24 -31.09
CA GLY A 292 16.72 -2.43 -31.92
C GLY A 292 16.41 -0.93 -31.94
N ILE A 293 15.54 -0.43 -31.06
CA ILE A 293 15.40 1.01 -30.83
C ILE A 293 16.58 1.47 -29.96
N THR A 294 17.64 1.91 -30.62
CA THR A 294 18.92 2.27 -29.99
C THR A 294 18.88 3.52 -29.10
N SER A 295 17.81 4.33 -29.18
CA SER A 295 17.60 5.49 -28.29
C SER A 295 16.63 5.15 -27.16
N SER A 296 17.19 4.88 -25.97
CA SER A 296 16.43 4.69 -24.73
C SER A 296 15.53 5.89 -24.38
N ALA A 297 16.00 7.11 -24.64
CA ALA A 297 15.23 8.32 -24.46
C ALA A 297 13.97 8.38 -25.36
N LEU A 298 14.08 7.97 -26.63
CA LEU A 298 12.93 7.92 -27.54
C LEU A 298 11.89 6.88 -27.09
N ALA A 299 12.35 5.70 -26.64
CA ALA A 299 11.48 4.67 -26.08
C ALA A 299 10.71 5.17 -24.85
N SER A 300 11.40 5.82 -23.91
CA SER A 300 10.80 6.41 -22.71
C SER A 300 9.83 7.55 -23.04
N LEU A 301 10.14 8.35 -24.06
CA LEU A 301 9.25 9.41 -24.55
C LEU A 301 7.95 8.85 -25.15
N CYS A 302 8.03 7.79 -25.96
CA CYS A 302 6.86 7.09 -26.49
C CYS A 302 5.94 6.57 -25.36
N VAL A 303 6.54 5.95 -24.32
CA VAL A 303 5.83 5.50 -23.11
C VAL A 303 5.13 6.66 -22.40
N GLY A 304 5.80 7.80 -22.24
CA GLY A 304 5.22 9.03 -21.67
C GLY A 304 4.02 9.53 -22.49
N VAL A 305 4.16 9.61 -23.82
CA VAL A 305 3.10 10.05 -24.74
C VAL A 305 1.89 9.10 -24.70
N THR A 306 2.10 7.78 -24.64
CA THR A 306 1.01 6.80 -24.50
C THR A 306 0.27 6.93 -23.16
N ASN A 307 0.99 7.17 -22.06
CA ASN A 307 0.41 7.46 -20.74
C ASN A 307 -0.41 8.77 -20.75
N PHE A 308 0.08 9.81 -21.43
CA PHE A 308 -0.67 11.07 -21.62
C PHE A 308 -1.92 10.90 -22.49
N ALA A 309 -1.84 10.15 -23.60
CA ALA A 309 -2.99 9.85 -24.45
C ALA A 309 -4.09 9.08 -23.69
N GLY A 310 -3.71 8.12 -22.83
CA GLY A 310 -4.66 7.44 -21.95
C GLY A 310 -5.30 8.38 -20.92
N ALA A 311 -4.54 9.33 -20.36
CA ALA A 311 -5.06 10.33 -19.43
C ALA A 311 -6.07 11.30 -20.09
N LEU A 312 -5.86 11.67 -21.36
CA LEU A 312 -6.85 12.41 -22.15
C LEU A 312 -8.11 11.56 -22.43
N GLY A 313 -7.94 10.25 -22.65
CA GLY A 313 -9.06 9.30 -22.72
C GLY A 313 -9.86 9.24 -21.41
N ALA A 314 -9.19 9.25 -20.26
CA ALA A 314 -9.84 9.28 -18.95
C ALA A 314 -10.68 10.54 -18.74
N LEU A 315 -10.17 11.72 -19.13
CA LEU A 315 -10.89 13.00 -19.08
C LEU A 315 -12.24 12.93 -19.81
N TYR A 316 -12.28 12.32 -21.00
CA TYR A 316 -13.51 12.17 -21.78
C TYR A 316 -14.45 11.06 -21.24
N LEU A 317 -13.90 9.97 -20.68
CA LEU A 317 -14.69 8.79 -20.31
C LEU A 317 -15.20 8.78 -18.86
N ILE A 318 -14.54 9.43 -17.91
CA ILE A 318 -14.81 9.24 -16.48
C ILE A 318 -16.20 9.72 -16.02
N ASP A 319 -16.67 10.85 -16.55
CA ASP A 319 -18.04 11.34 -16.31
C ASP A 319 -19.05 10.76 -17.32
N ARG A 320 -18.61 10.11 -18.41
CA ARG A 320 -19.50 9.38 -19.34
C ARG A 320 -19.84 7.98 -18.83
N GLN A 321 -18.85 7.11 -18.66
CA GLN A 321 -19.05 5.68 -18.34
C GLN A 321 -19.31 5.39 -16.85
N GLY A 322 -18.82 6.22 -15.93
CA GLY A 322 -18.83 5.95 -14.49
C GLY A 322 -17.50 5.38 -13.98
N ARG A 323 -17.15 5.69 -12.73
CA ARG A 323 -15.83 5.40 -12.14
C ARG A 323 -15.62 3.90 -11.93
N GLN A 324 -16.64 3.18 -11.45
CA GLN A 324 -16.54 1.74 -11.21
C GLN A 324 -16.32 0.99 -12.53
N ARG A 325 -17.08 1.35 -13.57
CA ARG A 325 -16.98 0.69 -14.89
C ARG A 325 -15.64 0.95 -15.56
N LEU A 326 -15.16 2.19 -15.51
CA LEU A 326 -13.87 2.58 -16.09
C LEU A 326 -12.69 1.93 -15.37
N LEU A 327 -12.74 1.79 -14.03
CA LEU A 327 -11.73 1.09 -13.23
C LEU A 327 -11.67 -0.41 -13.57
N ILE A 328 -12.83 -1.08 -13.69
CA ILE A 328 -12.90 -2.51 -14.08
C ILE A 328 -12.38 -2.70 -15.51
N GLY A 329 -12.83 -1.86 -16.46
CA GLY A 329 -12.39 -1.93 -17.87
C GLY A 329 -10.89 -1.69 -18.03
N SER A 330 -10.33 -0.75 -17.25
CA SER A 330 -8.89 -0.48 -17.17
C SER A 330 -8.10 -1.72 -16.71
N TYR A 331 -8.45 -2.31 -15.57
CA TYR A 331 -7.78 -3.52 -15.08
C TYR A 331 -7.95 -4.75 -15.99
N MET A 332 -9.09 -4.90 -16.66
CA MET A 332 -9.28 -5.93 -17.70
C MET A 332 -8.37 -5.69 -18.91
N GLY A 333 -8.23 -4.44 -19.35
CA GLY A 333 -7.31 -4.05 -20.41
C GLY A 333 -5.84 -4.33 -20.04
N MET A 334 -5.43 -3.98 -18.83
CA MET A 334 -4.10 -4.28 -18.30
C MET A 334 -3.83 -5.79 -18.24
N ALA A 335 -4.80 -6.60 -17.82
CA ALA A 335 -4.69 -8.05 -17.80
C ALA A 335 -4.48 -8.63 -19.21
N ILE A 336 -5.34 -8.27 -20.17
CA ILE A 336 -5.22 -8.71 -21.57
C ILE A 336 -3.86 -8.28 -22.16
N SER A 337 -3.41 -7.07 -21.85
CA SER A 337 -2.12 -6.53 -22.31
C SER A 337 -0.93 -7.33 -21.77
N MET A 338 -0.93 -7.66 -20.47
CA MET A 338 0.13 -8.48 -19.87
C MET A 338 0.13 -9.91 -20.43
N PHE A 339 -1.04 -10.54 -20.58
CA PHE A 339 -1.10 -11.88 -21.19
C PHE A 339 -0.69 -11.88 -22.67
N LEU A 340 -0.87 -10.77 -23.40
CA LEU A 340 -0.35 -10.63 -24.77
C LEU A 340 1.19 -10.61 -24.81
N VAL A 341 1.85 -9.88 -23.90
CA VAL A 341 3.32 -9.89 -23.79
C VAL A 341 3.83 -11.28 -23.38
N VAL A 342 3.18 -11.92 -22.41
CA VAL A 342 3.51 -13.30 -22.00
C VAL A 342 3.36 -14.28 -23.16
N TYR A 343 2.30 -14.15 -23.97
CA TYR A 343 2.11 -14.97 -25.18
C TYR A 343 3.21 -14.75 -26.22
N ALA A 344 3.57 -13.49 -26.48
CA ALA A 344 4.64 -13.13 -27.42
C ALA A 344 6.01 -13.70 -27.02
N ILE A 345 6.33 -13.72 -25.72
CA ILE A 345 7.61 -14.24 -25.18
C ILE A 345 7.60 -15.78 -25.06
N SER A 346 6.47 -16.40 -24.71
CA SER A 346 6.43 -17.82 -24.32
C SER A 346 6.18 -18.79 -25.48
N PHE A 347 5.66 -18.32 -26.61
CA PHE A 347 5.36 -19.16 -27.77
C PHE A 347 6.38 -18.94 -28.89
N PRO A 348 6.89 -20.00 -29.54
CA PRO A 348 7.80 -19.85 -30.67
C PRO A 348 7.08 -19.19 -31.85
N MET A 349 7.47 -17.96 -32.12
CA MET A 349 6.95 -17.08 -33.17
C MET A 349 8.12 -16.57 -34.01
N ASP A 350 7.83 -15.90 -35.12
CA ASP A 350 8.84 -15.09 -35.81
C ASP A 350 9.33 -13.95 -34.90
N GLU A 351 10.63 -13.68 -34.91
CA GLU A 351 11.32 -12.79 -33.96
C GLU A 351 10.76 -11.37 -34.05
N VAL A 352 10.60 -10.87 -35.29
CA VAL A 352 9.99 -9.57 -35.59
C VAL A 352 8.54 -9.50 -35.08
N LEU A 353 7.79 -10.59 -35.13
CA LEU A 353 6.40 -10.62 -34.66
C LEU A 353 6.31 -10.63 -33.13
N SER A 354 7.15 -11.42 -32.45
CA SER A 354 7.24 -11.46 -30.98
C SER A 354 7.59 -10.08 -30.41
N HIS A 355 8.59 -9.41 -31.00
CA HIS A 355 9.03 -8.08 -30.59
C HIS A 355 7.94 -7.02 -30.76
N ASN A 356 7.27 -6.98 -31.92
CA ASN A 356 6.16 -6.05 -32.17
C ASN A 356 4.95 -6.29 -31.23
N LEU A 357 4.62 -7.55 -30.94
CA LEU A 357 3.55 -7.90 -29.99
C LEU A 357 3.90 -7.50 -28.54
N SER A 358 5.16 -7.65 -28.15
CA SER A 358 5.66 -7.26 -26.81
C SER A 358 5.63 -5.74 -26.60
N ILE A 359 6.03 -4.97 -27.62
CA ILE A 359 5.85 -3.50 -27.64
C ILE A 359 4.36 -3.14 -27.58
N LEU A 360 3.52 -3.73 -28.43
CA LEU A 360 2.09 -3.42 -28.49
C LEU A 360 1.38 -3.71 -27.17
N GLY A 361 1.68 -4.86 -26.54
CA GLY A 361 1.16 -5.21 -25.22
C GLY A 361 1.64 -4.25 -24.12
N THR A 362 2.91 -3.84 -24.14
CA THR A 362 3.46 -2.87 -23.17
C THR A 362 2.78 -1.49 -23.31
N LEU A 363 2.63 -0.98 -24.53
CA LEU A 363 1.94 0.29 -24.78
C LEU A 363 0.43 0.21 -24.47
N MET A 364 -0.24 -0.89 -24.81
CA MET A 364 -1.65 -1.10 -24.48
C MET A 364 -1.87 -1.20 -22.97
N TYR A 365 -0.95 -1.80 -22.21
CA TYR A 365 -0.98 -1.83 -20.76
C TYR A 365 -0.88 -0.41 -20.16
N ILE A 366 0.08 0.39 -20.63
CA ILE A 366 0.27 1.78 -20.16
C ILE A 366 -0.96 2.63 -20.47
N PHE A 367 -1.50 2.54 -21.70
CA PHE A 367 -2.71 3.24 -22.11
C PHE A 367 -3.94 2.83 -21.27
N THR A 368 -4.14 1.53 -21.08
CA THR A 368 -5.29 1.00 -20.32
C THR A 368 -5.17 1.26 -18.81
N PHE A 369 -3.97 1.36 -18.24
CA PHE A 369 -3.78 1.89 -16.89
C PHE A 369 -4.21 3.37 -16.80
N ALA A 370 -3.69 4.20 -17.71
CA ALA A 370 -3.88 5.65 -17.68
C ALA A 370 -5.33 6.07 -17.92
N ILE A 371 -6.10 5.29 -18.68
CA ILE A 371 -7.51 5.59 -18.96
C ILE A 371 -8.45 5.40 -17.76
N GLY A 372 -8.01 4.72 -16.69
CA GLY A 372 -8.88 4.41 -15.55
C GLY A 372 -8.15 4.19 -14.21
N ALA A 373 -7.33 3.13 -14.10
CA ALA A 373 -6.70 2.72 -12.85
C ALA A 373 -5.83 3.81 -12.19
N GLY A 374 -5.20 4.70 -12.98
CA GLY A 374 -4.57 5.92 -12.49
C GLY A 374 -5.58 6.91 -11.86
N PRO A 375 -6.35 7.66 -12.67
CA PRO A 375 -7.19 8.76 -12.20
C PRO A 375 -8.38 8.32 -11.33
N ALA A 376 -9.03 7.19 -11.63
CA ALA A 376 -10.22 6.76 -10.89
C ALA A 376 -9.88 6.35 -9.45
N THR A 377 -8.72 5.73 -9.20
CA THR A 377 -8.29 5.34 -7.84
C THR A 377 -8.13 6.57 -6.94
N GLY A 378 -7.50 7.64 -7.46
CA GLY A 378 -7.32 8.90 -6.73
C GLY A 378 -8.60 9.70 -6.48
N LEU A 379 -9.72 9.34 -7.12
CA LEU A 379 -11.05 9.97 -6.99
C LEU A 379 -12.03 9.16 -6.14
N ILE A 380 -12.08 7.84 -6.33
CA ILE A 380 -13.01 6.95 -5.61
C ILE A 380 -12.75 6.98 -4.10
N ILE A 381 -11.48 7.01 -3.68
CA ILE A 381 -11.13 6.96 -2.24
C ILE A 381 -11.63 8.20 -1.48
N PRO A 382 -11.38 9.46 -1.92
CA PRO A 382 -11.96 10.62 -1.24
C PRO A 382 -13.47 10.76 -1.47
N GLU A 383 -14.02 10.25 -2.59
CA GLU A 383 -15.47 10.20 -2.85
C GLU A 383 -16.23 9.25 -1.89
N LEU A 384 -15.63 8.10 -1.52
CA LEU A 384 -16.19 7.15 -0.54
C LEU A 384 -15.92 7.52 0.93
N SER A 385 -15.07 8.50 1.20
CA SER A 385 -14.64 8.84 2.56
C SER A 385 -15.56 9.83 3.25
N SER A 386 -15.87 9.58 4.53
CA SER A 386 -16.60 10.52 5.40
C SER A 386 -15.85 11.84 5.58
N SER A 387 -16.57 12.95 5.64
CA SER A 387 -15.97 14.30 5.71
C SER A 387 -14.99 14.46 6.88
N ARG A 388 -15.30 13.85 8.04
CA ARG A 388 -14.47 13.83 9.24
C ARG A 388 -13.18 13.01 9.13
N THR A 389 -13.14 11.94 8.31
CA THR A 389 -11.99 11.03 8.26
C THR A 389 -11.24 10.98 6.92
N ARG A 390 -11.77 11.62 5.86
CA ARG A 390 -11.20 11.70 4.50
C ARG A 390 -9.70 11.96 4.46
N GLY A 391 -9.22 12.97 5.19
CA GLY A 391 -7.77 13.27 5.26
C GLY A 391 -6.92 12.09 5.73
N LYS A 392 -7.41 11.31 6.70
CA LYS A 392 -6.71 10.15 7.29
C LYS A 392 -6.85 8.88 6.44
N ILE A 393 -8.04 8.64 5.85
CA ILE A 393 -8.24 7.54 4.91
C ILE A 393 -7.29 7.71 3.72
N MET A 394 -7.19 8.93 3.19
CA MET A 394 -6.28 9.26 2.09
C MET A 394 -4.81 9.16 2.50
N SER A 395 -4.43 9.67 3.68
CA SER A 395 -3.07 9.52 4.23
C SER A 395 -2.66 8.06 4.34
N PHE A 396 -3.52 7.20 4.90
CA PHE A 396 -3.29 5.75 5.01
C PHE A 396 -3.19 5.08 3.62
N SER A 397 -4.11 5.40 2.72
CA SER A 397 -4.17 4.80 1.38
C SER A 397 -2.92 5.15 0.55
N PHE A 398 -2.47 6.41 0.58
CA PHE A 398 -1.20 6.80 -0.04
C PHE A 398 0.03 6.25 0.70
N SER A 399 -0.02 6.05 2.01
CA SER A 399 1.06 5.37 2.74
C SER A 399 1.26 3.93 2.26
N VAL A 400 0.16 3.22 1.98
CA VAL A 400 0.20 1.89 1.33
C VAL A 400 0.73 2.00 -0.11
N HIS A 401 0.32 3.00 -0.89
CA HIS A 401 0.87 3.26 -2.22
C HIS A 401 2.41 3.39 -2.20
N TRP A 402 2.96 4.24 -1.32
CA TRP A 402 4.41 4.47 -1.25
C TRP A 402 5.20 3.23 -0.81
N VAL A 403 4.71 2.48 0.18
CA VAL A 403 5.35 1.24 0.63
C VAL A 403 5.31 0.16 -0.46
N CYS A 404 4.16 -0.05 -1.09
CA CYS A 404 4.04 -1.02 -2.18
C CYS A 404 4.87 -0.62 -3.41
N ASN A 405 4.96 0.68 -3.73
CA ASN A 405 5.83 1.18 -4.80
C ASN A 405 7.32 0.88 -4.51
N PHE A 406 7.78 1.19 -3.29
CA PHE A 406 9.15 0.88 -2.86
C PHE A 406 9.46 -0.62 -2.97
N LEU A 407 8.57 -1.50 -2.51
CA LEU A 407 8.75 -2.95 -2.61
C LEU A 407 8.78 -3.44 -4.07
N ILE A 408 7.90 -2.93 -4.94
CA ILE A 408 7.91 -3.28 -6.37
C ILE A 408 9.20 -2.80 -7.04
N GLY A 409 9.60 -1.54 -6.81
CA GLY A 409 10.82 -0.97 -7.38
C GLY A 409 12.10 -1.69 -6.93
N LEU A 410 12.16 -2.12 -5.67
CA LEU A 410 13.30 -2.85 -5.11
C LEU A 410 13.42 -4.28 -5.68
N PHE A 411 12.32 -5.05 -5.70
CA PHE A 411 12.39 -6.48 -6.02
C PHE A 411 12.15 -6.83 -7.50
N PHE A 412 11.63 -5.91 -8.33
CA PHE A 412 11.25 -6.23 -9.72
C PHE A 412 12.38 -6.85 -10.55
N LEU A 413 13.58 -6.24 -10.54
CA LEU A 413 14.70 -6.74 -11.35
C LEU A 413 15.16 -8.13 -10.93
N ASP A 414 15.18 -8.42 -9.63
CA ASP A 414 15.64 -9.73 -9.13
C ASP A 414 14.57 -10.82 -9.33
N LEU A 415 13.29 -10.45 -9.28
CA LEU A 415 12.19 -11.32 -9.73
C LEU A 415 12.33 -11.65 -11.23
N VAL A 416 12.64 -10.66 -12.08
CA VAL A 416 12.83 -10.87 -13.53
C VAL A 416 14.09 -11.70 -13.81
N LYS A 417 15.21 -11.48 -13.11
CA LYS A 417 16.43 -12.31 -13.23
C LYS A 417 16.18 -13.77 -12.81
N THR A 418 15.41 -13.99 -11.74
CA THR A 418 15.18 -15.32 -11.16
C THR A 418 14.14 -16.13 -11.92
N PHE A 419 13.01 -15.52 -12.27
CA PHE A 419 11.86 -16.21 -12.85
C PHE A 419 11.69 -15.95 -14.35
N GLY A 420 12.42 -14.99 -14.93
CA GLY A 420 12.22 -14.51 -16.29
C GLY A 420 11.07 -13.48 -16.39
N VAL A 421 11.04 -12.75 -17.51
CA VAL A 421 10.03 -11.72 -17.78
C VAL A 421 8.61 -12.29 -17.80
N ALA A 422 8.41 -13.44 -18.45
CA ALA A 422 7.08 -13.99 -18.69
C ALA A 422 6.32 -14.38 -17.40
N PRO A 423 6.89 -15.12 -16.42
CA PRO A 423 6.18 -15.38 -15.15
C PRO A 423 5.89 -14.12 -14.34
N VAL A 424 6.78 -13.11 -14.34
CA VAL A 424 6.54 -11.84 -13.66
C VAL A 424 5.36 -11.10 -14.30
N TYR A 425 5.33 -10.99 -15.63
CA TYR A 425 4.25 -10.30 -16.35
C TYR A 425 2.93 -11.08 -16.28
N ALA A 426 2.98 -12.42 -16.24
CA ALA A 426 1.81 -13.26 -15.96
C ALA A 426 1.23 -13.01 -14.56
N SER A 427 2.10 -12.75 -13.56
CA SER A 427 1.65 -12.36 -12.21
C SER A 427 0.95 -11.00 -12.21
N PHE A 428 1.48 -10.01 -12.94
CA PHE A 428 0.85 -8.69 -13.11
C PHE A 428 -0.51 -8.77 -13.82
N GLY A 429 -0.63 -9.60 -14.87
CA GLY A 429 -1.91 -9.88 -15.51
C GLY A 429 -2.92 -10.54 -14.55
N SER A 430 -2.45 -11.47 -13.73
CA SER A 430 -3.27 -12.16 -12.72
C SER A 430 -3.73 -11.24 -11.59
N VAL A 431 -2.86 -10.36 -11.09
CA VAL A 431 -3.23 -9.32 -10.11
C VAL A 431 -4.19 -8.30 -10.72
N SER A 432 -4.04 -7.96 -12.00
CA SER A 432 -4.98 -7.08 -12.71
C SER A 432 -6.38 -7.71 -12.80
N LEU A 433 -6.51 -9.01 -13.08
CA LEU A 433 -7.81 -9.71 -12.99
C LEU A 433 -8.38 -9.70 -11.57
N LEU A 434 -7.55 -9.92 -10.54
CA LEU A 434 -7.98 -9.81 -9.14
C LEU A 434 -8.44 -8.39 -8.78
N ALA A 435 -7.79 -7.36 -9.31
CA ALA A 435 -8.16 -5.96 -9.13
C ALA A 435 -9.49 -5.60 -9.81
N ALA A 436 -9.74 -6.12 -11.01
CA ALA A 436 -11.04 -6.02 -11.68
C ALA A 436 -12.16 -6.74 -10.87
N ALA A 437 -11.89 -7.94 -10.37
CA ALA A 437 -12.82 -8.70 -9.53
C ALA A 437 -13.15 -7.98 -8.22
N PHE A 438 -12.13 -7.48 -7.51
CA PHE A 438 -12.28 -6.65 -6.30
C PHE A 438 -13.12 -5.39 -6.60
N SER A 439 -12.79 -4.70 -7.68
CA SER A 439 -13.49 -3.48 -8.13
C SER A 439 -14.95 -3.72 -8.47
N SER A 440 -15.32 -4.90 -9.00
CA SER A 440 -16.72 -5.25 -9.27
C SER A 440 -17.53 -5.58 -8.01
N ARG A 441 -16.89 -6.06 -6.93
CA ARG A 441 -17.55 -6.57 -5.73
C ARG A 441 -17.66 -5.58 -4.58
N TYR A 442 -16.66 -4.71 -4.39
CA TYR A 442 -16.54 -3.82 -3.22
C TYR A 442 -16.70 -2.33 -3.53
N ILE A 443 -16.49 -1.88 -4.77
CA ILE A 443 -16.68 -0.48 -5.15
C ILE A 443 -18.17 -0.22 -5.45
N VAL A 444 -18.61 1.00 -5.16
CA VAL A 444 -19.93 1.53 -5.52
C VAL A 444 -19.72 2.62 -6.57
N GLU A 445 -20.65 2.78 -7.52
CA GLU A 445 -20.56 3.85 -8.50
C GLU A 445 -20.85 5.22 -7.85
N THR A 446 -19.87 6.12 -7.93
CA THR A 446 -19.88 7.45 -7.31
C THR A 446 -20.29 8.56 -8.29
N LYS A 447 -20.35 8.29 -9.60
CA LYS A 447 -20.77 9.25 -10.62
C LYS A 447 -22.11 9.90 -10.28
N GLY A 448 -22.13 11.24 -10.27
CA GLY A 448 -23.35 12.03 -10.15
C GLY A 448 -23.91 12.18 -8.73
N ARG A 449 -23.24 11.65 -7.69
CA ARG A 449 -23.67 11.76 -6.28
C ARG A 449 -22.90 12.82 -5.51
N SER A 450 -23.56 13.47 -4.54
CA SER A 450 -22.84 14.30 -3.55
C SER A 450 -21.97 13.41 -2.65
N LEU A 451 -20.99 13.98 -1.95
CA LEU A 451 -20.16 13.20 -1.03
C LEU A 451 -21.00 12.77 0.18
N GLU A 452 -21.98 13.61 0.52
CA GLU A 452 -22.90 13.52 1.63
C GLU A 452 -23.96 12.42 1.39
N GLU A 453 -24.47 12.30 0.16
CA GLU A 453 -25.29 11.16 -0.30
C GLU A 453 -24.54 9.82 -0.19
N ILE A 454 -23.25 9.80 -0.56
CA ILE A 454 -22.40 8.60 -0.45
C ILE A 454 -22.18 8.25 1.03
N GLU A 455 -21.81 9.24 1.85
CA GLU A 455 -21.58 9.11 3.30
C GLU A 455 -22.83 8.59 4.03
N MET A 456 -24.02 9.13 3.74
CA MET A 456 -25.30 8.61 4.24
C MET A 456 -25.58 7.16 3.79
N SER A 457 -25.28 6.81 2.53
CA SER A 457 -25.47 5.46 2.00
C SER A 457 -24.52 4.40 2.60
N LEU A 458 -23.38 4.83 3.16
CA LEU A 458 -22.42 3.94 3.84
C LEU A 458 -22.78 3.74 5.32
N ASN A 459 -23.43 4.72 5.95
CA ASN A 459 -23.97 4.62 7.31
C ASN A 459 -25.26 3.76 7.35
N LEU A 460 -26.09 3.81 6.31
CA LEU A 460 -27.32 3.03 6.20
C LEU A 460 -27.09 1.63 5.59
N ASN A 461 -26.59 0.70 6.43
CA ASN A 461 -26.55 -0.76 6.25
C ASN A 461 -26.80 -1.31 4.82
N PHE A 462 -25.72 -1.55 4.07
CA PHE A 462 -25.68 -2.22 2.76
C PHE A 462 -26.79 -3.25 2.49
N PRO A 463 -27.76 -2.94 1.61
CA PRO A 463 -28.50 -3.93 0.84
C PRO A 463 -27.61 -4.45 -0.32
N PRO A 464 -27.82 -5.69 -0.81
CA PRO A 464 -27.29 -6.11 -2.11
C PRO A 464 -27.89 -5.26 -3.25
N LYS A 465 -27.24 -5.29 -4.44
CA LYS A 465 -27.78 -4.66 -5.65
C LYS A 465 -29.11 -5.31 -6.07
N GLU A 466 -30.23 -4.64 -5.80
CA GLU A 466 -31.45 -4.80 -6.60
C GLU A 466 -31.59 -3.62 -7.58
N ASN A 467 -32.17 -3.88 -8.75
CA ASN A 467 -32.29 -2.88 -9.81
C ASN A 467 -33.47 -1.96 -9.50
N MET A 468 -33.22 -0.69 -9.19
CA MET A 468 -34.25 0.35 -9.27
C MET A 468 -34.61 0.60 -10.73
N GLY A 469 -35.61 -0.14 -11.21
CA GLY A 469 -36.19 -0.03 -12.54
C GLY A 469 -37.61 -0.59 -12.56
N SER A 470 -38.59 0.30 -12.65
CA SER A 470 -40.05 0.03 -12.60
C SER A 470 -40.64 -0.34 -11.23
N SER A 471 -41.81 0.24 -10.95
CA SER A 471 -42.76 -0.08 -9.86
C SER A 471 -42.26 0.21 -8.42
N GLY A 472 -43.11 0.64 -7.49
CA GLY A 472 -44.53 0.98 -7.57
C GLY A 472 -45.07 1.33 -6.16
N GLU A 473 -46.18 2.06 -6.07
CA GLU A 473 -46.72 2.54 -4.78
C GLU A 473 -47.21 1.41 -3.85
N SER A 474 -46.55 1.20 -2.70
CA SER A 474 -47.16 0.70 -1.45
C SER A 474 -46.13 0.54 -0.32
N LEU A 475 -46.16 1.41 0.70
CA LEU A 475 -45.95 1.07 2.13
C LEU A 475 -46.00 2.31 3.08
N MET A 476 -47.04 3.14 2.95
CA MET A 476 -47.53 3.95 4.07
C MET A 476 -48.80 3.30 4.63
N MET A 477 -48.68 2.51 5.71
CA MET A 477 -49.74 2.19 6.72
C MET A 477 -49.39 0.91 7.50
N MET A 478 -48.66 1.05 8.62
CA MET A 478 -48.76 0.25 9.86
C MET A 478 -47.56 0.55 10.76
N SER A 479 -47.67 0.80 12.06
CA SER A 479 -48.76 1.35 12.89
C SER A 479 -48.18 1.57 14.29
N VAL A 480 -48.36 2.76 14.88
CA VAL A 480 -47.95 3.01 16.28
C VAL A 480 -48.88 2.24 17.24
N ILE A 481 -48.30 1.49 18.18
CA ILE A 481 -48.80 1.00 19.49
C ILE A 481 -47.74 0.00 20.00
N GLY A 482 -47.31 -0.02 21.27
CA GLY A 482 -47.61 0.82 22.43
C GLY A 482 -46.65 0.50 23.58
N ALA A 483 -46.77 1.18 24.73
CA ALA A 483 -45.92 0.95 25.92
C ALA A 483 -46.61 0.08 26.98
N GLY A 484 -45.83 -0.60 27.84
CA GLY A 484 -46.33 -1.35 29.00
C GLY A 484 -45.21 -2.02 29.82
N ASP A 485 -45.31 -1.92 31.15
CA ASP A 485 -44.35 -2.49 32.12
C ASP A 485 -44.51 -4.01 32.33
N ALA A 486 -43.41 -4.65 32.76
CA ALA A 486 -43.46 -5.85 33.61
C ALA A 486 -42.18 -5.97 34.47
N THR A 487 -42.34 -6.24 35.76
CA THR A 487 -41.29 -6.19 36.79
C THR A 487 -40.49 -7.49 36.98
N ALA A 488 -39.21 -7.33 37.35
CA ALA A 488 -38.38 -8.10 38.30
C ALA A 488 -38.71 -9.56 38.69
N GLY A 489 -37.64 -10.37 38.83
CA GLY A 489 -37.60 -11.66 39.53
C GLY A 489 -36.16 -12.09 39.84
N ASP A 490 -35.89 -12.42 41.11
CA ASP A 490 -34.58 -12.58 41.75
C ASP A 490 -33.68 -13.72 41.19
N ILE A 491 -32.37 -13.78 41.50
CA ILE A 491 -31.80 -14.43 42.73
C ILE A 491 -30.36 -13.93 43.04
N GLU A 492 -29.93 -14.11 44.29
CA GLU A 492 -28.72 -13.55 44.93
C GLU A 492 -27.35 -14.26 44.63
N SER A 493 -26.29 -13.79 45.31
CA SER A 493 -24.84 -14.11 45.17
C SER A 493 -24.25 -14.68 46.51
N PRO A 494 -22.92 -14.76 46.80
CA PRO A 494 -21.65 -14.80 46.03
C PRO A 494 -20.81 -16.07 46.48
N PRO A 495 -19.47 -16.12 46.82
CA PRO A 495 -18.26 -15.36 46.47
C PRO A 495 -17.08 -16.26 45.88
N PRO A 496 -15.92 -16.65 46.50
CA PRO A 496 -14.74 -17.18 45.76
C PRO A 496 -14.20 -18.58 46.20
N PRO A 497 -13.05 -19.08 45.68
CA PRO A 497 -11.80 -18.99 46.45
C PRO A 497 -10.51 -18.71 45.63
N GLN A 498 -9.39 -18.45 46.33
CA GLN A 498 -8.07 -18.14 45.75
C GLN A 498 -7.18 -19.40 45.60
N GLN A 499 -6.62 -19.69 44.42
CA GLN A 499 -5.38 -20.51 44.33
C GLN A 499 -4.64 -20.45 42.97
N GLN A 500 -4.08 -19.29 42.59
CA GLN A 500 -3.33 -19.19 41.32
C GLN A 500 -2.11 -18.24 41.37
N ARG A 501 -1.22 -18.45 42.36
CA ARG A 501 0.09 -17.75 42.47
C ARG A 501 1.28 -18.70 42.72
N GLN A 502 1.21 -19.93 42.22
CA GLN A 502 2.29 -20.94 42.33
C GLN A 502 2.63 -21.69 41.02
N ARG A 503 1.93 -21.44 39.90
CA ARG A 503 2.21 -22.10 38.61
C ARG A 503 3.15 -21.33 37.66
N SER A 504 3.50 -20.08 37.96
CA SER A 504 4.32 -19.23 37.09
C SER A 504 5.83 -19.39 37.26
N SER A 505 6.29 -20.01 38.35
CA SER A 505 7.72 -20.30 38.60
C SER A 505 8.20 -21.50 37.78
N HIS A 506 7.47 -22.61 37.82
CA HIS A 506 7.93 -23.89 37.27
C HIS A 506 8.09 -23.91 35.74
N SER A 507 7.40 -23.03 35.02
CA SER A 507 7.54 -22.89 33.56
C SER A 507 8.79 -22.12 33.11
N LEU A 508 9.41 -21.33 34.00
CA LEU A 508 10.62 -20.55 33.68
C LEU A 508 11.89 -21.40 33.81
N GLU A 509 11.98 -22.27 34.82
CA GLU A 509 13.14 -23.14 35.04
C GLU A 509 13.39 -24.10 33.85
N LEU A 510 12.32 -24.66 33.29
CA LEU A 510 12.38 -25.57 32.13
C LEU A 510 12.92 -24.92 30.85
N SER A 511 12.80 -23.60 30.70
CA SER A 511 13.42 -22.88 29.57
C SER A 511 14.88 -22.52 29.82
N ALA A 512 15.28 -22.38 31.09
CA ALA A 512 16.66 -22.04 31.46
C ALA A 512 17.60 -23.25 31.39
N THR A 513 17.11 -24.45 31.75
CA THR A 513 17.88 -25.70 31.56
C THR A 513 18.13 -26.02 30.08
N ALA A 514 17.13 -25.81 29.22
CA ALA A 514 17.26 -26.03 27.78
C ALA A 514 18.31 -25.12 27.11
N ALA A 515 18.53 -23.91 27.63
CA ALA A 515 19.58 -23.01 27.15
C ALA A 515 20.99 -23.49 27.54
N ARG A 516 21.19 -23.89 28.80
CA ARG A 516 22.49 -24.38 29.29
C ARG A 516 23.01 -25.60 28.54
N SER A 517 22.12 -26.55 28.22
CA SER A 517 22.47 -27.75 27.45
C SER A 517 22.90 -27.47 26.00
N LEU A 518 22.74 -26.23 25.49
CA LEU A 518 23.26 -25.81 24.20
C LEU A 518 24.61 -25.09 24.32
N GLU A 519 24.84 -24.31 25.38
CA GLU A 519 26.14 -23.67 25.65
C GLU A 519 27.24 -24.71 25.97
N GLU A 520 26.91 -25.77 26.71
CA GLU A 520 27.85 -26.86 27.00
C GLU A 520 28.35 -27.54 25.71
N GLY A 521 27.49 -27.67 24.67
CA GLY A 521 27.83 -28.31 23.40
C GLY A 521 28.84 -27.53 22.52
N ASP A 522 28.85 -26.19 22.62
CA ASP A 522 29.77 -25.34 21.85
C ASP A 522 31.09 -25.07 22.62
N SER A 523 31.04 -25.10 23.96
CA SER A 523 32.20 -24.86 24.83
C SER A 523 33.33 -25.89 24.68
N ILE A 524 33.03 -27.10 24.22
CA ILE A 524 34.00 -28.20 24.04
C ILE A 524 34.94 -27.95 22.85
N LYS A 525 34.57 -27.10 21.88
CA LYS A 525 35.35 -26.87 20.64
C LYS A 525 36.44 -25.80 20.72
N ARG A 526 36.90 -25.42 21.92
CA ARG A 526 37.81 -24.25 22.08
C ARG A 526 39.16 -24.52 22.75
N ASN A 527 39.43 -25.75 23.20
CA ASN A 527 40.73 -26.16 23.72
C ASN A 527 41.18 -27.45 23.03
N GLU A 528 41.93 -27.34 21.93
CA GLU A 528 42.87 -28.37 21.46
C GLU A 528 43.81 -27.74 20.41
N ASN A 529 44.89 -27.13 20.92
CA ASN A 529 46.14 -26.91 20.19
C ASN A 529 47.18 -27.74 20.94
N GLU A 530 47.69 -28.84 20.37
CA GLU A 530 49.11 -29.26 20.46
C GLU A 530 49.38 -30.59 19.71
N ASP A 531 50.59 -30.66 19.16
CA ASP A 531 51.37 -31.81 18.61
C ASP A 531 50.88 -32.71 17.46
N ASP A 532 51.90 -33.17 16.71
CA ASP A 532 51.84 -34.12 15.60
C ASP A 532 51.68 -35.57 16.07
N THR A 533 51.01 -36.43 15.28
CA THR A 533 51.62 -37.62 14.61
C THR A 533 50.60 -38.42 13.80
N ASP A 534 51.08 -39.32 12.95
CA ASP A 534 50.26 -40.24 12.15
C ASP A 534 49.47 -41.24 13.01
N ASP A 535 48.14 -41.31 12.82
CA ASP A 535 47.41 -42.58 12.85
C ASP A 535 46.13 -42.47 12.00
N ASP A 536 46.23 -42.85 10.73
CA ASP A 536 45.09 -42.87 9.80
C ASP A 536 44.26 -44.15 10.03
N HIS A 537 42.93 -44.01 10.05
CA HIS A 537 41.93 -45.05 10.30
C HIS A 537 41.78 -45.57 11.76
N ILE A 538 41.04 -44.83 12.62
CA ILE A 538 39.86 -45.31 13.39
C ILE A 538 39.16 -44.09 14.05
N VAL A 539 37.81 -44.06 14.08
CA VAL A 539 36.94 -42.89 14.42
C VAL A 539 36.96 -41.81 13.30
N PRO A 540 35.82 -41.21 12.85
CA PRO A 540 34.49 -41.15 13.47
C PRO A 540 33.36 -41.80 12.66
N LEU A 541 32.70 -42.82 13.25
CA LEU A 541 31.50 -43.46 12.70
C LEU A 541 30.23 -43.21 13.54
N LEU A 542 30.27 -42.22 14.45
CA LEU A 542 29.23 -41.98 15.47
C LEU A 542 28.66 -40.55 15.54
N MET A 543 29.04 -39.65 14.63
CA MET A 543 28.41 -38.33 14.49
C MET A 543 28.18 -37.93 13.03
N GLN A 544 27.32 -38.68 12.33
CA GLN A 544 26.55 -38.05 11.26
C GLN A 544 25.39 -37.28 11.91
N PRO A 545 25.22 -35.96 11.63
CA PRO A 545 24.11 -35.20 12.17
C PRO A 545 22.80 -35.74 11.59
N ILE A 546 21.92 -36.26 12.44
CA ILE A 546 20.62 -36.82 12.02
C ILE A 546 19.86 -35.74 11.22
N PRO A 547 19.39 -36.03 9.99
CA PRO A 547 18.73 -35.04 9.17
C PRO A 547 17.57 -34.35 9.90
N LEU A 548 17.51 -33.01 9.85
CA LEU A 548 16.47 -32.20 10.51
C LEU A 548 15.04 -32.66 10.17
N PHE A 549 14.83 -33.16 8.95
CA PHE A 549 13.56 -33.75 8.52
C PHE A 549 13.21 -35.06 9.24
N GLU A 550 14.17 -35.93 9.55
CA GLU A 550 13.94 -37.18 10.27
C GLU A 550 13.58 -36.91 11.74
N ILE A 551 14.29 -35.98 12.39
CA ILE A 551 13.97 -35.53 13.76
C ILE A 551 12.56 -34.94 13.81
N ALA A 552 12.22 -34.06 12.85
CA ALA A 552 10.90 -33.47 12.73
C ALA A 552 9.81 -34.53 12.46
N PHE A 553 10.05 -35.46 11.54
CA PHE A 553 9.13 -36.54 11.20
C PHE A 553 8.87 -37.49 12.37
N ALA A 554 9.93 -37.91 13.08
CA ALA A 554 9.82 -38.76 14.27
C ALA A 554 9.03 -38.05 15.38
N ARG A 555 9.36 -36.78 15.67
CA ARG A 555 8.65 -35.97 16.68
C ARG A 555 7.17 -35.79 16.32
N CYS A 556 6.85 -35.44 15.07
CA CYS A 556 5.47 -35.30 14.60
C CYS A 556 4.71 -36.63 14.68
N THR A 557 5.32 -37.75 14.29
CA THR A 557 4.72 -39.08 14.33
C THR A 557 4.41 -39.51 15.78
N VAL A 558 5.37 -39.37 16.70
CA VAL A 558 5.19 -39.68 18.12
C VAL A 558 4.10 -38.78 18.74
N MET A 559 4.13 -37.48 18.47
CA MET A 559 3.09 -36.55 18.96
C MET A 559 1.70 -36.88 18.39
N ALA A 560 1.59 -37.28 17.11
CA ALA A 560 0.34 -37.68 16.50
C ALA A 560 -0.23 -38.96 17.14
N ILE A 561 0.60 -39.99 17.38
CA ILE A 561 0.20 -41.23 18.05
C ILE A 561 -0.28 -40.94 19.48
N ILE A 562 0.48 -40.18 20.26
CA ILE A 562 0.11 -39.82 21.64
C ILE A 562 -1.19 -39.00 21.65
N SER A 563 -1.33 -38.01 20.76
CA SER A 563 -2.53 -37.18 20.67
C SER A 563 -3.77 -37.99 20.28
N PHE A 564 -3.64 -38.94 19.33
CA PHE A 564 -4.72 -39.82 18.92
C PHE A 564 -5.16 -40.76 20.05
N VAL A 565 -4.21 -41.36 20.77
CA VAL A 565 -4.49 -42.20 21.95
C VAL A 565 -5.16 -41.39 23.06
N TRP A 566 -4.69 -40.15 23.30
CA TRP A 566 -5.27 -39.27 24.32
C TRP A 566 -6.69 -38.82 23.97
N LEU A 567 -6.94 -38.35 22.74
CA LEU A 567 -8.27 -37.99 22.25
C LEU A 567 -9.26 -39.17 22.35
N LYS A 568 -8.83 -40.37 21.92
CA LYS A 568 -9.63 -41.59 22.01
C LYS A 568 -9.92 -42.01 23.46
N LYS A 569 -8.98 -41.78 24.39
CA LYS A 569 -9.15 -42.08 25.83
C LYS A 569 -10.04 -41.05 26.53
N SER A 570 -10.04 -39.80 26.11
CA SER A 570 -10.87 -38.72 26.65
C SER A 570 -12.26 -38.60 26.00
N GLY A 571 -12.62 -39.50 25.07
CA GLY A 571 -13.96 -39.58 24.48
C GLY A 571 -14.34 -38.47 23.48
N TYR A 572 -13.42 -37.56 23.14
CA TYR A 572 -13.69 -36.48 22.20
C TYR A 572 -13.63 -36.95 20.73
N PRO A 573 -14.44 -36.37 19.82
CA PRO A 573 -14.41 -36.72 18.40
C PRO A 573 -13.08 -36.33 17.77
N VAL A 574 -12.38 -37.30 17.18
CA VAL A 574 -11.02 -37.16 16.60
C VAL A 574 -10.90 -36.02 15.57
N PHE A 575 -11.98 -35.72 14.83
CA PHE A 575 -12.04 -34.66 13.82
C PHE A 575 -12.72 -33.37 14.30
N GLY A 576 -12.86 -33.20 15.62
CA GLY A 576 -13.58 -32.09 16.25
C GLY A 576 -15.10 -32.06 15.95
N PRO A 577 -15.83 -31.18 16.67
CA PRO A 577 -17.24 -30.94 16.37
C PRO A 577 -17.42 -30.26 15.00
N ALA A 578 -18.58 -30.48 14.38
CA ALA A 578 -18.80 -30.18 12.96
C ALA A 578 -18.74 -28.69 12.61
N ASN A 579 -19.09 -27.81 13.56
CA ASN A 579 -19.05 -26.35 13.43
C ASN A 579 -17.61 -25.82 13.23
N VAL A 580 -16.63 -26.33 13.99
CA VAL A 580 -15.23 -25.85 13.95
C VAL A 580 -14.33 -26.61 12.99
N ARG A 581 -14.80 -27.70 12.36
CA ARG A 581 -13.96 -28.57 11.50
C ARG A 581 -13.26 -27.79 10.37
N LYS A 582 -13.91 -26.79 9.78
CA LYS A 582 -13.29 -25.91 8.76
C LYS A 582 -12.10 -25.10 9.31
N LEU A 583 -12.23 -24.56 10.53
CA LEU A 583 -11.14 -23.84 11.21
C LEU A 583 -9.99 -24.79 11.57
N LEU A 584 -10.29 -26.00 12.06
CA LEU A 584 -9.27 -27.00 12.40
C LEU A 584 -8.48 -27.48 11.18
N VAL A 585 -9.14 -27.72 10.03
CA VAL A 585 -8.47 -28.06 8.77
C VAL A 585 -7.63 -26.89 8.25
N SER A 586 -8.17 -25.67 8.26
CA SER A 586 -7.41 -24.47 7.89
C SER A 586 -6.16 -24.28 8.75
N ARG A 587 -6.29 -24.42 10.08
CA ARG A 587 -5.19 -24.38 11.05
C ARG A 587 -4.11 -25.43 10.74
N ALA A 588 -4.51 -26.64 10.36
CA ALA A 588 -3.58 -27.72 10.02
C ALA A 588 -2.81 -27.44 8.72
N VAL A 589 -3.49 -26.98 7.66
CA VAL A 589 -2.84 -26.61 6.39
C VAL A 589 -1.89 -25.43 6.56
N VAL A 590 -2.35 -24.34 7.20
CA VAL A 590 -1.53 -23.15 7.45
C VAL A 590 -0.34 -23.47 8.36
N GLY A 591 -0.54 -24.29 9.40
CA GLY A 591 0.53 -24.73 10.29
C GLY A 591 1.56 -25.64 9.61
N TYR A 592 1.13 -26.51 8.69
CA TYR A 592 2.03 -27.35 7.90
C TYR A 592 2.90 -26.51 6.96
N ILE A 593 2.31 -25.55 6.23
CA ILE A 593 3.06 -24.67 5.33
C ILE A 593 4.03 -23.79 6.14
N SER A 594 3.58 -23.21 7.26
CA SER A 594 4.45 -22.46 8.19
C SER A 594 5.67 -23.28 8.64
N LEU A 595 5.45 -24.52 9.10
CA LEU A 595 6.52 -25.40 9.59
C LEU A 595 7.50 -25.79 8.48
N MET A 596 7.01 -26.11 7.28
CA MET A 596 7.89 -26.45 6.15
C MET A 596 8.71 -25.25 5.67
N SER A 597 8.11 -24.05 5.62
CA SER A 597 8.85 -22.81 5.38
C SER A 597 9.88 -22.52 6.49
N PHE A 598 9.60 -22.88 7.75
CA PHE A 598 10.57 -22.71 8.85
C PHE A 598 11.76 -23.67 8.72
N ILE A 599 11.51 -24.94 8.39
CA ILE A 599 12.57 -25.94 8.20
C ILE A 599 13.46 -25.57 7.00
N TYR A 600 12.86 -25.08 5.90
CA TYR A 600 13.59 -24.55 4.74
C TYR A 600 14.46 -23.33 5.12
N CYS A 601 13.92 -22.40 5.92
CA CYS A 601 14.65 -21.26 6.48
C CYS A 601 15.87 -21.72 7.30
N MET A 602 15.71 -22.67 8.24
CA MET A 602 16.83 -23.22 9.03
C MET A 602 17.86 -24.02 8.21
N GLN A 603 17.57 -24.38 6.96
CA GLN A 603 18.52 -25.07 6.07
C GLN A 603 19.36 -24.10 5.21
N ARG A 604 18.95 -22.82 5.11
CA ARG A 604 19.65 -21.80 4.30
C ARG A 604 20.18 -20.61 5.11
N LEU A 605 19.68 -20.42 6.33
CA LEU A 605 20.19 -19.41 7.27
C LEU A 605 20.98 -20.03 8.44
N PRO A 606 21.96 -19.28 8.99
CA PRO A 606 22.47 -19.54 10.34
C PRO A 606 21.32 -19.66 11.36
N LEU A 607 21.45 -20.61 12.29
CA LEU A 607 20.42 -20.92 13.27
C LEU A 607 19.97 -19.70 14.08
N SER A 608 20.88 -18.78 14.39
CA SER A 608 20.59 -17.49 15.04
C SER A 608 19.62 -16.63 14.23
N GLN A 609 19.88 -16.43 12.94
CA GLN A 609 19.03 -15.62 12.06
C GLN A 609 17.64 -16.26 11.86
N ALA A 610 17.57 -17.59 11.73
CA ALA A 610 16.30 -18.31 11.63
C ALA A 610 15.47 -18.24 12.93
N ILE A 611 16.10 -18.34 14.11
CA ILE A 611 15.43 -18.17 15.41
C ILE A 611 14.92 -16.73 15.58
N VAL A 612 15.70 -15.72 15.17
CA VAL A 612 15.28 -14.31 15.25
C VAL A 612 14.08 -14.01 14.34
N LEU A 613 13.97 -14.66 13.18
CA LEU A 613 12.76 -14.61 12.37
C LEU A 613 11.56 -15.24 13.07
N SER A 614 11.75 -16.33 13.84
CA SER A 614 10.69 -16.91 14.67
C SER A 614 10.16 -15.93 15.74
N PHE A 615 11.00 -15.04 16.29
CA PHE A 615 10.55 -14.00 17.24
C PHE A 615 9.63 -12.93 16.63
N THR A 616 9.45 -12.89 15.30
CA THR A 616 8.39 -12.07 14.69
C THR A 616 7.01 -12.72 14.75
N THR A 617 6.91 -14.03 15.04
CA THR A 617 5.63 -14.78 15.04
C THR A 617 4.61 -14.24 16.05
N PRO A 618 4.98 -13.83 17.29
CA PRO A 618 4.04 -13.18 18.22
C PRO A 618 3.52 -11.82 17.74
N ILE A 619 4.33 -11.07 17.00
CA ILE A 619 3.95 -9.79 16.38
C ILE A 619 2.89 -10.07 15.30
N MET A 620 3.15 -11.02 14.41
CA MET A 620 2.20 -11.44 13.38
C MET A 620 0.93 -12.08 13.95
N ALA A 621 1.04 -12.83 15.05
CA ALA A 621 -0.12 -13.36 15.78
C ALA A 621 -0.99 -12.23 16.36
N SER A 622 -0.39 -11.19 16.93
CA SER A 622 -1.13 -10.05 17.48
C SER A 622 -1.87 -9.27 16.39
N VAL A 623 -1.28 -9.13 15.20
CA VAL A 623 -1.93 -8.53 14.03
C VAL A 623 -3.05 -9.44 13.49
N ALA A 624 -2.78 -10.73 13.29
CA ALA A 624 -3.77 -11.69 12.77
C ALA A 624 -4.96 -11.91 13.72
N ALA A 625 -4.74 -11.83 15.03
CA ALA A 625 -5.79 -11.96 16.05
C ALA A 625 -6.89 -10.93 15.87
N ARG A 626 -6.55 -9.71 15.47
CA ARG A 626 -7.54 -8.65 15.18
C ARG A 626 -8.46 -9.02 14.02
N PHE A 627 -7.91 -9.58 12.93
CA PHE A 627 -8.68 -9.94 11.73
C PHE A 627 -9.48 -11.23 11.89
N ILE A 628 -8.98 -12.18 12.69
CA ILE A 628 -9.56 -13.53 12.82
C ILE A 628 -10.47 -13.67 14.06
N LEU A 629 -10.23 -12.92 15.12
CA LEU A 629 -11.00 -13.00 16.40
C LEU A 629 -11.87 -11.76 16.68
N HIS A 630 -11.75 -10.72 15.84
CA HIS A 630 -12.37 -9.39 15.98
C HIS A 630 -12.08 -8.69 17.32
N GLU A 631 -10.90 -8.92 17.89
CA GLU A 631 -10.52 -8.35 19.19
C GLU A 631 -9.91 -6.94 19.04
N LYS A 632 -10.34 -6.02 19.93
CA LYS A 632 -9.88 -4.62 19.94
C LYS A 632 -8.49 -4.53 20.61
N ILE A 633 -7.46 -4.29 19.80
CA ILE A 633 -6.08 -4.05 20.29
C ILE A 633 -6.07 -2.81 21.20
N LYS A 634 -5.57 -2.97 22.42
CA LYS A 634 -5.43 -1.88 23.40
C LYS A 634 -4.13 -1.09 23.18
N ILE A 635 -4.09 0.15 23.66
CA ILE A 635 -2.91 1.02 23.55
C ILE A 635 -1.67 0.38 24.20
N ALA A 636 -1.84 -0.34 25.33
CA ALA A 636 -0.75 -1.09 25.97
C ALA A 636 -0.23 -2.27 25.11
N GLU A 637 -1.12 -2.92 24.36
CA GLU A 637 -0.77 -4.02 23.43
C GLU A 637 -0.04 -3.47 22.20
N LEU A 638 -0.43 -2.29 21.70
CA LEU A 638 0.30 -1.58 20.63
C LEU A 638 1.69 -1.11 21.08
N GLY A 639 1.83 -0.65 22.33
CA GLY A 639 3.13 -0.34 22.94
C GLY A 639 4.01 -1.58 23.10
N GLY A 640 3.43 -2.72 23.51
CA GLY A 640 4.11 -4.01 23.55
C GLY A 640 4.55 -4.50 22.17
N LEU A 641 3.72 -4.29 21.14
CA LEU A 641 4.04 -4.61 19.75
C LEU A 641 5.24 -3.80 19.24
N ALA A 642 5.25 -2.49 19.49
CA ALA A 642 6.35 -1.60 19.15
C ALA A 642 7.65 -1.98 19.90
N CYS A 643 7.57 -2.25 21.20
CA CYS A 643 8.70 -2.70 22.00
C CYS A 643 9.27 -4.05 21.49
N SER A 644 8.40 -4.99 21.12
CA SER A 644 8.81 -6.28 20.54
C SER A 644 9.50 -6.10 19.18
N PHE A 645 8.98 -5.20 18.34
CA PHE A 645 9.57 -4.87 17.04
C PHE A 645 10.96 -4.22 17.19
N PHE A 646 11.11 -3.26 18.11
CA PHE A 646 12.43 -2.68 18.42
C PHE A 646 13.40 -3.72 19.00
N GLY A 647 12.93 -4.67 19.82
CA GLY A 647 13.75 -5.78 20.32
C GLY A 647 14.29 -6.67 19.19
N VAL A 648 13.43 -7.04 18.22
CA VAL A 648 13.85 -7.79 17.03
C VAL A 648 14.84 -6.99 16.18
N LEU A 649 14.59 -5.70 15.93
CA LEU A 649 15.50 -4.82 15.19
C LEU A 649 16.87 -4.70 15.86
N PHE A 650 16.92 -4.59 17.19
CA PHE A 650 18.17 -4.51 17.95
C PHE A 650 19.03 -5.77 17.79
N ILE A 651 18.40 -6.95 17.84
CA ILE A 651 19.08 -8.23 17.63
C ILE A 651 19.58 -8.33 16.17
N PHE A 652 18.77 -7.96 15.17
CA PHE A 652 19.23 -7.90 13.77
C PHE A 652 20.43 -6.98 13.58
N HIS A 653 20.39 -5.77 14.16
CA HIS A 653 21.50 -4.80 14.08
C HIS A 653 22.80 -5.35 14.69
N SER A 654 22.72 -6.04 15.84
CA SER A 654 23.89 -6.68 16.45
C SER A 654 24.52 -7.77 15.58
N MET A 655 23.72 -8.55 14.83
CA MET A 655 24.24 -9.57 13.91
C MET A 655 24.94 -8.94 12.70
N PHE A 656 24.38 -7.87 12.12
CA PHE A 656 25.01 -7.15 11.00
C PHE A 656 26.37 -6.55 11.41
N ILE A 657 26.48 -5.95 12.60
CA ILE A 657 27.76 -5.45 13.11
C ILE A 657 28.77 -6.60 13.33
N ALA A 658 28.33 -7.73 13.88
CA ALA A 658 29.20 -8.89 14.12
C ALA A 658 29.72 -9.56 12.83
N GLN A 659 29.00 -9.43 11.71
CA GLN A 659 29.38 -10.03 10.41
C GLN A 659 30.20 -9.09 9.50
N GLY A 660 30.34 -7.80 9.83
CA GLY A 660 31.06 -6.81 9.01
C GLY A 660 32.60 -6.94 8.96
N GLY A 661 33.17 -8.05 9.44
CA GLY A 661 34.61 -8.24 9.63
C GLY A 661 35.34 -8.89 8.44
N MET A 662 35.76 -8.09 7.47
CA MET A 662 36.67 -8.44 6.35
C MET A 662 36.28 -9.65 5.47
N VAL A 663 35.82 -9.35 4.24
CA VAL A 663 35.97 -10.27 3.09
C VAL A 663 36.89 -9.60 2.06
N LYS A 664 37.98 -10.27 1.68
CA LYS A 664 38.88 -9.78 0.61
C LYS A 664 38.35 -10.18 -0.77
N VAL A 665 38.52 -9.29 -1.74
CA VAL A 665 38.16 -9.52 -3.15
C VAL A 665 38.91 -10.75 -3.69
N GLY A 666 38.17 -11.72 -4.28
CA GLY A 666 38.77 -12.91 -4.89
C GLY A 666 37.81 -14.04 -5.28
N GLN A 667 36.63 -14.16 -4.67
CA GLN A 667 35.68 -15.27 -4.92
C GLN A 667 34.24 -14.78 -5.17
N ALA A 668 34.04 -14.02 -6.24
CA ALA A 668 32.77 -13.33 -6.52
C ALA A 668 31.61 -14.23 -7.03
N SER A 669 31.87 -15.47 -7.46
CA SER A 669 30.82 -16.34 -8.02
C SER A 669 30.03 -17.07 -6.93
N ASP A 670 30.72 -17.75 -6.01
CA ASP A 670 30.06 -18.53 -4.93
C ASP A 670 29.50 -17.64 -3.81
N SER A 671 30.01 -16.40 -3.67
CA SER A 671 29.48 -15.44 -2.70
C SER A 671 28.06 -15.00 -3.05
N ILE A 672 27.83 -14.63 -4.32
CA ILE A 672 26.51 -14.18 -4.82
C ILE A 672 25.47 -15.28 -4.64
N VAL A 673 25.82 -16.54 -4.95
CA VAL A 673 24.92 -17.68 -4.74
C VAL A 673 24.53 -17.81 -3.26
N ARG A 674 25.50 -17.69 -2.33
CA ARG A 674 25.24 -17.76 -0.88
C ARG A 674 24.44 -16.57 -0.34
N GLU A 675 24.70 -15.35 -0.79
CA GLU A 675 23.91 -14.17 -0.38
C GLU A 675 22.45 -14.26 -0.89
N THR A 676 22.26 -14.74 -2.11
CA THR A 676 20.92 -14.96 -2.66
C THR A 676 20.18 -16.05 -1.87
N ASP A 677 20.87 -17.14 -1.51
CA ASP A 677 20.28 -18.25 -0.74
C ASP A 677 19.87 -17.83 0.68
N GLN A 678 20.69 -17.01 1.33
CA GLN A 678 20.36 -16.39 2.61
C GLN A 678 19.17 -15.45 2.48
N THR A 679 19.11 -14.62 1.43
CA THR A 679 18.00 -13.70 1.17
C THR A 679 16.67 -14.44 0.99
N TYR A 680 16.64 -15.56 0.26
CA TYR A 680 15.46 -16.42 0.17
C TYR A 680 15.08 -17.05 1.52
N GLY A 681 16.06 -17.54 2.28
CA GLY A 681 15.84 -18.04 3.64
C GLY A 681 15.18 -16.99 4.55
N LEU A 682 15.60 -15.72 4.43
CA LEU A 682 15.07 -14.57 5.15
C LEU A 682 13.59 -14.29 4.81
N VAL A 683 13.26 -14.20 3.51
CA VAL A 683 11.89 -13.97 3.04
C VAL A 683 10.96 -15.13 3.41
N ILE A 684 11.44 -16.37 3.26
CA ILE A 684 10.65 -17.57 3.58
C ILE A 684 10.49 -17.76 5.11
N GLY A 685 11.47 -17.31 5.91
CA GLY A 685 11.35 -17.23 7.36
C GLY A 685 10.33 -16.17 7.84
N LEU A 686 10.28 -15.00 7.19
CA LEU A 686 9.22 -14.02 7.43
C LEU A 686 7.85 -14.60 7.06
N PHE A 687 7.70 -15.21 5.88
CA PHE A 687 6.46 -15.85 5.45
C PHE A 687 6.00 -16.96 6.41
N SER A 688 6.94 -17.81 6.87
CA SER A 688 6.71 -18.83 7.89
C SER A 688 6.11 -18.23 9.17
N SER A 689 6.66 -17.11 9.66
CA SER A 689 6.18 -16.38 10.84
C SER A 689 4.77 -15.80 10.64
N VAL A 690 4.47 -15.21 9.47
CA VAL A 690 3.11 -14.75 9.15
C VAL A 690 2.10 -15.90 9.26
N LEU A 691 2.40 -17.04 8.62
CA LEU A 691 1.54 -18.22 8.67
C LEU A 691 1.47 -18.83 10.09
N GLY A 692 2.55 -18.79 10.86
CA GLY A 692 2.58 -19.25 12.25
C GLY A 692 1.64 -18.43 13.13
N GLY A 693 1.67 -17.11 12.99
CA GLY A 693 0.75 -16.20 13.67
C GLY A 693 -0.72 -16.43 13.29
N ILE A 694 -1.00 -16.65 12.01
CA ILE A 694 -2.35 -17.01 11.53
C ILE A 694 -2.79 -18.37 12.10
N SER A 695 -1.91 -19.39 12.13
CA SER A 695 -2.22 -20.71 12.67
C SER A 695 -2.58 -20.64 14.16
N TYR A 696 -1.85 -19.86 14.96
CA TYR A 696 -2.18 -19.59 16.36
C TYR A 696 -3.56 -18.94 16.52
N CYS A 697 -3.88 -17.94 15.69
CA CYS A 697 -5.18 -17.28 15.72
C CYS A 697 -6.33 -18.22 15.33
N LEU A 698 -6.10 -19.14 14.39
CA LEU A 698 -7.08 -20.17 14.03
C LEU A 698 -7.30 -21.22 15.12
N VAL A 699 -6.29 -21.54 15.95
CA VAL A 699 -6.49 -22.35 17.18
C VAL A 699 -7.42 -21.61 18.14
N ARG A 700 -7.11 -20.34 18.44
CA ARG A 700 -7.88 -19.51 19.37
C ARG A 700 -9.31 -19.23 18.87
N ALA A 701 -9.51 -19.14 17.56
CA ALA A 701 -10.83 -19.04 16.92
C ALA A 701 -11.62 -20.34 17.05
N GLY A 702 -10.97 -21.49 16.84
CA GLY A 702 -11.57 -22.81 17.04
C GLY A 702 -12.05 -23.02 18.48
N ALA A 703 -11.20 -22.72 19.46
CA ALA A 703 -11.53 -22.84 20.89
C ALA A 703 -12.69 -21.92 21.31
N LYS A 704 -12.67 -20.65 20.87
CA LYS A 704 -13.75 -19.66 21.07
C LYS A 704 -15.07 -20.04 20.37
N ALA A 705 -15.04 -20.98 19.43
CA ALA A 705 -16.21 -21.51 18.72
C ALA A 705 -16.59 -22.95 19.14
N SER A 706 -15.89 -23.53 20.13
CA SER A 706 -16.21 -24.84 20.74
C SER A 706 -16.44 -24.76 22.26
N ASP A 707 -16.44 -23.55 22.84
CA ASP A 707 -16.48 -23.27 24.28
C ASP A 707 -15.42 -24.05 25.09
N GLN A 708 -14.26 -24.29 24.48
CA GLN A 708 -13.13 -24.98 25.09
C GLN A 708 -12.06 -23.99 25.56
N PRO A 709 -11.40 -24.23 26.72
CA PRO A 709 -10.24 -23.46 27.13
C PRO A 709 -9.09 -23.64 26.13
N VAL A 710 -8.31 -22.57 25.95
CA VAL A 710 -7.15 -22.47 25.04
C VAL A 710 -5.89 -23.06 25.67
#